data_AF-A0A945BLY5-F1
#
_entry.id   AF-A0A945BLY5-F1
#
_cell.length_a   1.000
_cell.length_b   1.000
_cell.length_c   1.000
_cell.angle_alpha   90.00
_cell.angle_beta   90.00
_cell.angle_gamma   90.00
#
_symmetry.space_group_name_H-M   'P 1'
#
loop_
_entity.id
_entity.type
_entity.pdbx_description
1 polymer ?
#
loop_
_entity_poly.entity_id
_entity_poly.type
_entity_poly.pdbx_seq_one_letter_code
_entity_poly.pdbx_strand_id
1 'polypeptide(L)'
;PSGVNGKAGGRVRFLEDSDADGVYDKSTVFLDGVNFPAGIMSWQKGALVAAAPDIFYAEDTTGDGKADKQTVLYTGFKQGNQQLRVNGLRWGLDNWVHGANGSHHSRYTAGIKIKSSSGQTFELGGFDFRIRPDEGLLEPLSGPSQFGRSRDDWGNWFGVQNSFPLWHYVLEHRYLSRNPDFAPPDPRRILTKSNPLVFPARPPQKRFHSFNQSGRFTSACSPAIYRDGHLFSDDNVYAFTCEPFHNLVQRVILKRDGESFTAERAEPKDDLDFFASEDRWCRPVMARTGPDGALWVVDMYRYMIEHPQWLPAGGKAEMKPFERSGMEYGRIYRVYKDGKPPRRIPRLDKSSAKELVEHFGDSNGIIRDMAHRLLVQRKEVSATKALVEMAETHASAKARLHALCALDGLDQLSATLLKTTFHDPHPELRRHALRLAESRWGEHPELLKASVRLTDDPHAAVRLQAACSWGESKSEVAGHALAKVAIRDAGNPYVRAATFSSSESHFDRLAQAAIEHGVLIDEVLKLGARRKTSLDALLAGLMKPGKDGYEPEQFRSLGGWLNHNPKVSPEMVKVMAKAREVVADDSASSPLRAAAVGLLARQPENLAADKHRLDDLLTPRVASEVKLAAVQTLARVGDDGLPDTLLMGWLGYLPQERSRVLDTLLQRKEWTRTCLKAI
;
A
#
# COMPACT_ATOMS: atom_id res chain seq x y z
N PRO A 1 -23.31 -13.70 -18.38
CA PRO A 1 -22.91 -13.34 -17.00
C PRO A 1 -23.78 -13.97 -15.90
N SER A 2 -25.01 -14.33 -16.22
CA SER A 2 -25.99 -14.89 -15.29
C SER A 2 -25.88 -16.42 -15.19
N GLY A 3 -24.67 -17.00 -15.14
CA GLY A 3 -24.49 -18.47 -15.02
C GLY A 3 -25.04 -19.30 -16.21
N VAL A 4 -25.49 -20.53 -15.97
CA VAL A 4 -26.03 -21.42 -17.03
C VAL A 4 -27.45 -20.97 -17.38
N ASN A 5 -27.75 -20.72 -18.67
CA ASN A 5 -29.09 -20.31 -19.13
C ASN A 5 -29.66 -19.07 -18.43
N GLY A 6 -28.79 -18.18 -17.95
CA GLY A 6 -29.21 -16.97 -17.26
C GLY A 6 -29.61 -17.15 -15.79
N LYS A 7 -29.34 -18.31 -15.18
CA LYS A 7 -29.41 -18.52 -13.73
C LYS A 7 -28.03 -18.67 -13.08
N ALA A 8 -27.87 -18.05 -11.91
CA ALA A 8 -26.68 -18.24 -11.07
C ALA A 8 -26.40 -19.73 -10.85
N GLY A 9 -25.14 -20.14 -11.00
CA GLY A 9 -24.72 -21.54 -10.95
C GLY A 9 -23.41 -21.77 -10.24
N GLY A 10 -22.96 -20.79 -9.44
CA GLY A 10 -21.80 -20.97 -8.57
C GLY A 10 -22.14 -21.89 -7.40
N ARG A 11 -21.15 -22.65 -6.95
CA ARG A 11 -21.29 -23.62 -5.86
C ARG A 11 -20.19 -23.40 -4.84
N VAL A 12 -20.50 -23.71 -3.59
CA VAL A 12 -19.51 -23.95 -2.54
C VAL A 12 -19.56 -25.43 -2.20
N ARG A 13 -18.40 -26.09 -2.17
CA ARG A 13 -18.31 -27.51 -1.79
C ARG A 13 -17.58 -27.64 -0.46
N PHE A 14 -18.10 -28.51 0.40
CA PHE A 14 -17.43 -28.96 1.60
C PHE A 14 -16.67 -30.24 1.27
N LEU A 15 -15.35 -30.21 1.47
CA LEU A 15 -14.45 -31.32 1.23
C LEU A 15 -14.02 -31.87 2.58
N GLU A 16 -14.29 -33.16 2.81
CA GLU A 16 -14.03 -33.84 4.07
C GLU A 16 -12.98 -34.93 3.84
N ASP A 17 -11.91 -34.82 4.60
CA ASP A 17 -10.81 -35.78 4.74
C ASP A 17 -11.01 -36.47 6.10
N SER A 18 -11.47 -37.72 6.07
CA SER A 18 -12.00 -38.40 7.25
C SER A 18 -10.94 -39.15 8.03
N ASP A 19 -9.83 -39.51 7.39
CA ASP A 19 -8.70 -40.22 7.99
C ASP A 19 -7.46 -39.32 8.22
N ALA A 20 -7.54 -38.06 7.78
CA ALA A 20 -6.51 -37.04 7.90
C ALA A 20 -5.23 -37.35 7.10
N ASP A 21 -5.34 -38.06 5.98
CA ASP A 21 -4.24 -38.28 5.03
C ASP A 21 -3.98 -37.06 4.11
N GLY A 22 -4.90 -36.08 4.15
CA GLY A 22 -4.86 -34.84 3.39
C GLY A 22 -5.34 -34.97 1.94
N VAL A 23 -6.06 -36.05 1.63
CA VAL A 23 -6.93 -36.26 0.48
C VAL A 23 -8.37 -36.28 1.00
N TYR A 24 -9.29 -35.60 0.32
CA TYR A 24 -10.69 -35.67 0.76
C TYR A 24 -11.33 -36.96 0.22
N ASP A 25 -12.08 -37.64 1.09
CA ASP A 25 -12.84 -38.85 0.74
C ASP A 25 -14.27 -38.49 0.31
N LYS A 26 -14.78 -37.33 0.76
CA LYS A 26 -16.15 -36.91 0.54
C LYS A 26 -16.22 -35.46 0.07
N SER A 27 -17.12 -35.22 -0.88
CA SER A 27 -17.36 -33.89 -1.44
C SER A 27 -18.86 -33.58 -1.50
N THR A 28 -19.34 -32.77 -0.56
CA THR A 28 -20.74 -32.36 -0.46
C THR A 28 -20.94 -30.97 -1.07
N VAL A 29 -22.04 -30.74 -1.78
CA VAL A 29 -22.44 -29.38 -2.19
C VAL A 29 -22.98 -28.66 -0.95
N PHE A 30 -22.17 -27.75 -0.41
CA PHE A 30 -22.51 -26.97 0.78
C PHE A 30 -23.51 -25.85 0.46
N LEU A 31 -23.31 -25.17 -0.67
CA LEU A 31 -24.24 -24.18 -1.24
C LEU A 31 -24.32 -24.37 -2.76
N ASP A 32 -25.52 -24.20 -3.33
CA ASP A 32 -25.77 -24.18 -4.78
C ASP A 32 -26.46 -22.87 -5.19
N GLY A 33 -26.40 -22.55 -6.48
CA GLY A 33 -27.07 -21.37 -7.05
C GLY A 33 -26.46 -20.01 -6.64
N VAL A 34 -25.23 -19.99 -6.14
CA VAL A 34 -24.55 -18.76 -5.69
C VAL A 34 -24.12 -17.92 -6.90
N ASN A 35 -24.38 -16.62 -6.86
CA ASN A 35 -24.00 -15.70 -7.94
C ASN A 35 -22.50 -15.34 -7.89
N PHE A 36 -21.68 -16.11 -8.59
CA PHE A 36 -20.24 -15.87 -8.74
C PHE A 36 -19.51 -15.75 -7.36
N PRO A 37 -19.41 -16.84 -6.58
CA PRO A 37 -18.64 -16.82 -5.35
C PRO A 37 -17.16 -16.58 -5.66
N ALA A 38 -16.63 -15.44 -5.25
CA ALA A 38 -15.27 -14.98 -5.54
C ALA A 38 -14.34 -15.06 -4.32
N GLY A 39 -14.88 -15.31 -3.12
CA GLY A 39 -14.08 -15.53 -1.91
C GLY A 39 -14.81 -16.39 -0.89
N ILE A 40 -14.04 -17.15 -0.12
CA ILE A 40 -14.54 -17.97 0.98
C ILE A 40 -13.54 -17.95 2.14
N MET A 41 -14.05 -17.95 3.36
CA MET A 41 -13.28 -18.07 4.59
C MET A 41 -14.11 -18.78 5.65
N SER A 42 -13.57 -19.82 6.29
CA SER A 42 -14.21 -20.45 7.46
C SER A 42 -14.40 -19.42 8.56
N TRP A 43 -15.58 -19.37 9.15
CA TRP A 43 -15.97 -18.38 10.16
C TRP A 43 -16.99 -19.00 11.11
N GLN A 44 -16.78 -18.88 12.42
CA GLN A 44 -17.65 -19.51 13.41
C GLN A 44 -17.86 -21.00 13.10
N LYS A 45 -19.11 -21.45 12.98
CA LYS A 45 -19.49 -22.84 12.65
C LYS A 45 -19.68 -23.08 11.15
N GLY A 46 -19.42 -22.07 10.31
CA GLY A 46 -19.71 -22.10 8.89
C GLY A 46 -18.66 -21.36 8.07
N ALA A 47 -19.12 -20.61 7.07
CA ALA A 47 -18.25 -19.86 6.16
C ALA A 47 -18.82 -18.48 5.82
N LEU A 48 -17.92 -17.51 5.70
CA LEU A 48 -18.18 -16.25 4.98
C LEU A 48 -17.97 -16.49 3.49
N VAL A 49 -18.96 -16.08 2.69
CA VAL A 49 -18.94 -16.17 1.23
C VAL A 49 -19.03 -14.77 0.66
N ALA A 50 -18.02 -14.37 -0.12
CA ALA A 50 -18.02 -13.13 -0.88
C ALA A 50 -18.56 -13.41 -2.29
N ALA A 51 -19.76 -12.92 -2.58
CA ALA A 51 -20.47 -13.09 -3.84
C ALA A 51 -21.29 -11.84 -4.13
N ALA A 52 -20.71 -10.89 -4.86
CA ALA A 52 -21.34 -9.60 -5.13
C ALA A 52 -22.80 -9.77 -5.62
N PRO A 53 -23.76 -9.03 -5.05
CA PRO A 53 -23.58 -7.82 -4.26
C PRO A 53 -23.33 -8.03 -2.76
N ASP A 54 -23.20 -9.28 -2.31
CA ASP A 54 -23.24 -9.61 -0.89
C ASP A 54 -21.95 -10.25 -0.37
N ILE A 55 -21.67 -10.00 0.91
CA ILE A 55 -20.92 -10.92 1.77
C ILE A 55 -21.93 -11.50 2.76
N PHE A 56 -22.05 -12.82 2.78
CA PHE A 56 -23.01 -13.51 3.64
C PHE A 56 -22.33 -14.64 4.43
N TYR A 57 -22.90 -14.94 5.59
CA TYR A 57 -22.57 -16.11 6.39
C TYR A 57 -23.48 -17.28 5.99
N ALA A 58 -22.89 -18.47 5.90
CA ALA A 58 -23.62 -19.71 5.68
C ALA A 58 -23.14 -20.79 6.66
N GLU A 59 -24.08 -21.53 7.24
CA GLU A 59 -23.83 -22.53 8.29
C GLU A 59 -24.65 -23.80 8.01
N ASP A 60 -24.03 -24.95 8.28
CA ASP A 60 -24.71 -26.23 8.45
C ASP A 60 -24.97 -26.45 9.94
N THR A 61 -26.23 -26.34 10.33
CA THR A 61 -26.69 -26.52 11.72
C THR A 61 -27.08 -27.97 12.01
N THR A 62 -27.15 -28.82 10.99
CA THR A 62 -27.61 -30.21 11.08
C THR A 62 -26.49 -31.23 11.07
N GLY A 63 -25.32 -30.87 10.53
CA GLY A 63 -24.13 -31.72 10.40
C GLY A 63 -24.14 -32.63 9.16
N ASP A 64 -25.02 -32.40 8.18
CA ASP A 64 -25.09 -33.21 6.95
C ASP A 64 -24.11 -32.74 5.84
N GLY A 65 -23.39 -31.65 6.10
CA GLY A 65 -22.45 -31.01 5.19
C GLY A 65 -23.08 -30.00 4.24
N LYS A 66 -24.36 -29.62 4.43
CA LYS A 66 -25.09 -28.64 3.61
C LYS A 66 -25.52 -27.45 4.46
N ALA A 67 -25.35 -26.25 3.93
CA ALA A 67 -25.80 -25.06 4.63
C ALA A 67 -27.32 -24.96 4.59
N ASP A 68 -27.97 -25.01 5.77
CA ASP A 68 -29.40 -24.75 5.95
C ASP A 68 -29.67 -23.32 6.42
N LYS A 69 -28.64 -22.60 6.88
CA LYS A 69 -28.74 -21.20 7.33
C LYS A 69 -27.90 -20.29 6.45
N GLN A 70 -28.49 -19.19 5.98
CA GLN A 70 -27.81 -18.13 5.27
C GLN A 70 -28.20 -16.76 5.85
N THR A 71 -27.22 -15.87 6.05
CA THR A 71 -27.46 -14.51 6.57
C THR A 71 -26.58 -13.51 5.83
N VAL A 72 -27.20 -12.57 5.11
CA VAL A 72 -26.47 -11.46 4.48
C VAL A 72 -25.94 -10.53 5.55
N LEU A 73 -24.61 -10.32 5.57
CA LEU A 73 -23.94 -9.47 6.54
C LEU A 73 -23.62 -8.09 5.97
N TYR A 74 -23.26 -8.03 4.69
CA TYR A 74 -22.96 -6.79 3.98
C TYR A 74 -23.50 -6.88 2.56
N THR A 75 -24.12 -5.81 2.08
CA THR A 75 -24.68 -5.74 0.72
C THR A 75 -24.36 -4.41 0.06
N GLY A 76 -24.33 -4.39 -1.29
CA GLY A 76 -24.05 -3.20 -2.10
C GLY A 76 -22.76 -3.28 -2.91
N PHE A 77 -22.00 -4.38 -2.82
CA PHE A 77 -20.78 -4.56 -3.60
C PHE A 77 -21.09 -4.58 -5.11
N LYS A 78 -20.22 -3.97 -5.92
CA LYS A 78 -20.43 -3.90 -7.37
C LYS A 78 -20.26 -5.27 -8.01
N GLN A 79 -21.27 -5.69 -8.75
CA GLN A 79 -21.23 -6.91 -9.54
C GLN A 79 -20.38 -6.74 -10.80
N GLY A 80 -20.61 -5.66 -11.56
CA GLY A 80 -19.82 -5.22 -12.73
C GLY A 80 -19.10 -6.32 -13.53
N ASN A 81 -17.83 -6.06 -13.88
CA ASN A 81 -16.89 -7.02 -14.46
C ASN A 81 -16.58 -8.12 -13.43
N GLN A 82 -16.64 -9.37 -13.87
CA GLN A 82 -16.43 -10.59 -13.07
C GLN A 82 -15.02 -10.68 -12.48
N GLN A 83 -14.02 -10.07 -13.12
CA GLN A 83 -12.64 -10.00 -12.63
C GLN A 83 -12.47 -8.98 -11.49
N LEU A 84 -13.47 -8.14 -11.25
CA LEU A 84 -13.44 -6.94 -10.40
C LEU A 84 -14.56 -6.99 -9.36
N ARG A 85 -14.66 -8.11 -8.64
CA ARG A 85 -15.67 -8.35 -7.59
C ARG A 85 -15.01 -8.52 -6.24
N VAL A 86 -15.76 -8.26 -5.17
CA VAL A 86 -15.32 -8.49 -3.78
C VAL A 86 -14.77 -9.90 -3.57
N ASN A 87 -13.59 -10.03 -2.97
CA ASN A 87 -12.89 -11.31 -2.83
C ASN A 87 -11.82 -11.30 -1.72
N GLY A 88 -11.13 -12.42 -1.56
CA GLY A 88 -9.85 -12.46 -0.84
C GLY A 88 -9.91 -12.26 0.67
N LEU A 89 -11.00 -12.71 1.33
CA LEU A 89 -11.18 -12.57 2.79
C LEU A 89 -10.04 -13.23 3.59
N ARG A 90 -9.46 -12.51 4.56
CA ARG A 90 -8.34 -12.92 5.43
C ARG A 90 -8.48 -12.37 6.86
N TRP A 91 -8.14 -13.18 7.86
CA TRP A 91 -7.98 -12.70 9.23
C TRP A 91 -6.74 -11.80 9.38
N GLY A 92 -6.83 -10.74 10.17
CA GLY A 92 -5.74 -9.84 10.52
C GLY A 92 -5.36 -9.92 12.00
N LEU A 93 -4.15 -9.47 12.34
CA LEU A 93 -3.71 -9.34 13.74
C LEU A 93 -4.48 -8.28 14.52
N ASP A 94 -5.19 -7.40 13.83
CA ASP A 94 -6.05 -6.38 14.43
C ASP A 94 -7.41 -6.93 14.88
N ASN A 95 -7.65 -8.24 14.72
CA ASN A 95 -8.92 -8.92 15.00
C ASN A 95 -10.05 -8.58 14.01
N TRP A 96 -9.70 -8.15 12.79
CA TRP A 96 -10.65 -7.90 11.70
C TRP A 96 -10.46 -8.90 10.54
N VAL A 97 -11.51 -9.04 9.71
CA VAL A 97 -11.41 -9.74 8.43
C VAL A 97 -11.19 -8.72 7.32
N HIS A 98 -10.08 -8.85 6.59
CA HIS A 98 -9.68 -7.97 5.50
C HIS A 98 -10.07 -8.57 4.15
N GLY A 99 -10.42 -7.74 3.18
CA GLY A 99 -10.81 -8.17 1.84
C GLY A 99 -10.47 -7.16 0.75
N ALA A 100 -10.42 -7.67 -0.48
CA ALA A 100 -10.28 -6.85 -1.69
C ALA A 100 -11.67 -6.47 -2.21
N ASN A 101 -11.87 -5.21 -2.58
CA ASN A 101 -13.13 -4.75 -3.16
C ASN A 101 -13.24 -5.09 -4.66
N GLY A 102 -12.15 -5.60 -5.26
CA GLY A 102 -12.13 -6.04 -6.65
C GLY A 102 -12.09 -4.88 -7.62
N SER A 103 -10.95 -4.19 -7.71
CA SER A 103 -10.82 -3.05 -8.62
C SER A 103 -9.41 -2.94 -9.21
N HIS A 104 -9.31 -2.27 -10.35
CA HIS A 104 -8.07 -1.97 -11.05
C HIS A 104 -7.72 -0.46 -11.04
N HIS A 105 -8.63 0.38 -10.55
CA HIS A 105 -8.38 1.81 -10.26
C HIS A 105 -9.42 2.36 -9.29
N SER A 106 -9.07 3.39 -8.51
CA SER A 106 -9.92 3.94 -7.45
C SER A 106 -11.31 4.40 -7.91
N ARG A 107 -11.46 4.86 -9.17
CA ARG A 107 -12.76 5.31 -9.70
C ARG A 107 -13.76 4.20 -10.04
N TYR A 108 -13.35 2.93 -10.19
CA TYR A 108 -14.21 1.88 -10.74
C TYR A 108 -15.42 1.59 -9.84
N THR A 109 -15.22 1.65 -8.54
CA THR A 109 -16.23 1.48 -7.48
C THR A 109 -16.59 2.80 -6.80
N ALA A 110 -16.32 3.95 -7.45
CA ALA A 110 -16.63 5.26 -6.86
C ALA A 110 -18.14 5.39 -6.54
N GLY A 111 -18.44 5.95 -5.38
CA GLY A 111 -19.81 6.18 -4.91
C GLY A 111 -20.55 4.93 -4.41
N ILE A 112 -19.91 3.76 -4.37
CA ILE A 112 -20.53 2.58 -3.76
C ILE A 112 -20.69 2.81 -2.25
N LYS A 113 -21.91 2.52 -1.79
CA LYS A 113 -22.26 2.43 -0.38
C LYS A 113 -22.53 0.97 -0.02
N ILE A 114 -21.98 0.53 1.10
CA ILE A 114 -22.18 -0.81 1.63
C ILE A 114 -23.10 -0.70 2.83
N LYS A 115 -24.19 -1.46 2.85
CA LYS A 115 -25.09 -1.57 4.01
C LYS A 115 -24.77 -2.85 4.78
N SER A 116 -24.60 -2.76 6.09
CA SER A 116 -24.39 -3.92 6.96
C SER A 116 -25.69 -4.43 7.57
N SER A 117 -25.66 -5.65 8.10
CA SER A 117 -26.74 -6.28 8.86
C SER A 117 -27.09 -5.51 10.14
N SER A 118 -26.17 -4.70 10.70
CA SER A 118 -26.44 -3.80 11.83
C SER A 118 -27.21 -2.53 11.42
N GLY A 119 -27.49 -2.35 10.12
CA GLY A 119 -28.22 -1.19 9.59
C GLY A 119 -27.32 0.00 9.23
N GLN A 120 -26.02 -0.07 9.54
CA GLN A 120 -25.05 0.97 9.19
C GLN A 120 -24.77 1.00 7.67
N THR A 121 -24.45 2.18 7.15
CA THR A 121 -24.08 2.38 5.75
C THR A 121 -22.71 3.03 5.67
N PHE A 122 -21.82 2.45 4.86
CA PHE A 122 -20.42 2.85 4.74
C PHE A 122 -20.12 3.29 3.31
N GLU A 123 -19.42 4.41 3.15
CA GLU A 123 -18.92 4.86 1.85
C GLU A 123 -17.57 4.20 1.56
N LEU A 124 -17.60 3.07 0.84
CA LEU A 124 -16.39 2.31 0.57
C LEU A 124 -15.64 2.81 -0.68
N GLY A 125 -16.37 3.27 -1.71
CA GLY A 125 -15.75 3.79 -2.92
C GLY A 125 -14.72 2.83 -3.55
N GLY A 126 -13.56 3.37 -3.91
CA GLY A 126 -12.41 2.68 -4.54
C GLY A 126 -11.55 1.82 -3.62
N PHE A 127 -11.84 1.80 -2.33
CA PHE A 127 -10.96 1.24 -1.30
C PHE A 127 -11.14 -0.28 -1.16
N ASP A 128 -10.08 -0.95 -0.73
CA ASP A 128 -10.21 -2.28 -0.10
C ASP A 128 -10.87 -2.10 1.28
N PHE A 129 -11.13 -3.17 2.03
CA PHE A 129 -11.87 -3.05 3.29
C PHE A 129 -11.40 -4.02 4.36
N ARG A 130 -11.74 -3.71 5.61
CA ARG A 130 -11.83 -4.66 6.71
C ARG A 130 -13.23 -4.64 7.32
N ILE A 131 -13.68 -5.77 7.83
CA ILE A 131 -14.98 -5.96 8.50
C ILE A 131 -14.83 -6.66 9.85
N ARG A 132 -15.75 -6.37 10.77
CA ARG A 132 -16.06 -7.23 11.92
C ARG A 132 -17.42 -7.88 11.68
N PRO A 133 -17.45 -9.09 11.11
CA PRO A 133 -18.68 -9.70 10.60
C PRO A 133 -19.81 -9.78 11.62
N ASP A 134 -19.46 -10.10 12.87
CA ASP A 134 -20.44 -10.32 13.95
C ASP A 134 -20.95 -8.99 14.56
N GLU A 135 -20.21 -7.89 14.40
CA GLU A 135 -20.58 -6.54 14.87
C GLU A 135 -21.21 -5.69 13.76
N GLY A 136 -21.12 -6.11 12.49
CA GLY A 136 -21.60 -5.36 11.34
C GLY A 136 -20.77 -4.11 11.01
N LEU A 137 -19.55 -4.00 11.53
CA LEU A 137 -18.64 -2.87 11.27
C LEU A 137 -17.86 -3.07 9.96
N LEU A 138 -17.56 -1.97 9.28
CA LEU A 138 -16.73 -1.94 8.08
C LEU A 138 -15.87 -0.69 8.07
N GLU A 139 -14.61 -0.83 7.67
CA GLU A 139 -13.70 0.29 7.47
C GLU A 139 -12.96 0.21 6.13
N PRO A 140 -12.78 1.36 5.44
CA PRO A 140 -11.99 1.43 4.21
C PRO A 140 -10.49 1.25 4.50
N LEU A 141 -9.81 0.55 3.59
CA LEU A 141 -8.37 0.33 3.58
C LEU A 141 -7.73 0.89 2.32
N SER A 142 -6.41 1.10 2.36
CA SER A 142 -5.63 1.38 1.15
C SER A 142 -5.81 0.25 0.14
N GLY A 143 -6.16 0.65 -1.08
CA GLY A 143 -6.49 -0.22 -2.21
C GLY A 143 -6.36 0.56 -3.53
N PRO A 144 -6.82 0.00 -4.66
CA PRO A 144 -7.54 -1.28 -4.76
C PRO A 144 -6.62 -2.48 -5.02
N SER A 145 -7.00 -3.65 -4.52
CA SER A 145 -6.52 -4.95 -5.03
C SER A 145 -7.54 -5.56 -5.99
N GLN A 146 -7.07 -6.19 -7.06
CA GLN A 146 -7.95 -6.77 -8.06
C GLN A 146 -8.48 -8.15 -7.62
N PHE A 147 -7.59 -9.11 -7.35
CA PHE A 147 -7.98 -10.45 -6.92
C PHE A 147 -6.99 -11.00 -5.89
N GLY A 148 -7.35 -10.85 -4.62
CA GLY A 148 -6.58 -11.27 -3.46
C GLY A 148 -5.93 -10.09 -2.74
N ARG A 149 -5.98 -10.19 -1.41
CA ARG A 149 -5.23 -9.37 -0.46
C ARG A 149 -4.60 -10.34 0.55
N SER A 150 -3.34 -10.13 0.90
CA SER A 150 -2.60 -11.08 1.75
C SER A 150 -1.69 -10.37 2.72
N ARG A 151 -1.39 -11.01 3.84
CA ARG A 151 -0.56 -10.48 4.92
C ARG A 151 0.65 -11.39 5.11
N ASP A 152 1.80 -10.83 5.47
CA ASP A 152 2.90 -11.61 6.05
C ASP A 152 2.65 -11.90 7.54
N ASP A 153 3.64 -12.44 8.25
CA ASP A 153 3.54 -12.67 9.70
C ASP A 153 3.52 -11.41 10.55
N TRP A 154 3.99 -10.30 9.99
CA TRP A 154 4.30 -9.08 10.72
C TRP A 154 3.27 -7.98 10.52
N GLY A 155 2.29 -8.12 9.63
CA GLY A 155 1.20 -7.15 9.47
C GLY A 155 1.33 -6.28 8.26
N ASN A 156 2.25 -6.63 7.38
CA ASN A 156 2.43 -5.98 6.10
C ASN A 156 1.44 -6.60 5.12
N TRP A 157 0.65 -5.76 4.45
CA TRP A 157 -0.39 -6.19 3.54
C TRP A 157 0.05 -6.01 2.09
N PHE A 158 -0.29 -6.98 1.25
CA PHE A 158 0.09 -7.05 -0.14
C PHE A 158 -1.14 -7.18 -1.03
N GLY A 159 -1.07 -6.58 -2.20
CA GLY A 159 -2.12 -6.62 -3.22
C GLY A 159 -1.56 -6.94 -4.61
N VAL A 160 -2.46 -7.02 -5.58
CA VAL A 160 -2.17 -7.40 -6.97
C VAL A 160 -3.10 -6.70 -7.95
N GLN A 161 -2.60 -6.50 -9.17
CA GLN A 161 -3.36 -6.17 -10.38
C GLN A 161 -2.76 -6.97 -11.55
N ASN A 162 -3.55 -7.22 -12.60
CA ASN A 162 -3.11 -7.97 -13.79
C ASN A 162 -1.65 -7.72 -14.23
N SER A 163 -1.26 -6.46 -14.43
CA SER A 163 0.07 -6.07 -14.90
C SER A 163 1.07 -5.77 -13.78
N PHE A 164 0.66 -5.85 -12.52
CA PHE A 164 1.47 -5.57 -11.34
C PHE A 164 1.29 -6.72 -10.34
N PRO A 165 2.09 -7.79 -10.48
CA PRO A 165 1.84 -9.05 -9.78
C PRO A 165 2.01 -8.97 -8.25
N LEU A 166 2.67 -7.92 -7.74
CA LEU A 166 2.83 -7.72 -6.31
C LEU A 166 3.16 -6.26 -5.96
N TRP A 167 2.49 -5.75 -4.93
CA TRP A 167 2.88 -4.53 -4.23
C TRP A 167 2.67 -4.65 -2.73
N HIS A 168 3.33 -3.81 -1.96
CA HIS A 168 3.13 -3.65 -0.52
C HIS A 168 2.31 -2.37 -0.24
N TYR A 169 1.32 -2.44 0.65
CA TYR A 169 0.60 -1.27 1.18
C TYR A 169 1.39 -0.67 2.35
N VAL A 170 2.12 0.42 2.08
CA VAL A 170 2.99 1.07 3.06
C VAL A 170 2.21 1.99 4.00
N LEU A 171 1.23 2.73 3.45
CA LEU A 171 0.39 3.67 4.20
C LEU A 171 -1.04 3.17 4.26
N GLU A 172 -1.65 3.21 5.45
CA GLU A 172 -3.06 2.87 5.64
C GLU A 172 -3.98 4.07 5.46
N HIS A 173 -5.10 3.85 4.78
CA HIS A 173 -6.07 4.88 4.45
C HIS A 173 -6.55 5.65 5.68
N ARG A 174 -6.80 4.97 6.82
CA ARG A 174 -7.25 5.60 8.07
C ARG A 174 -6.34 6.72 8.58
N TYR A 175 -5.03 6.60 8.35
CA TYR A 175 -4.09 7.65 8.70
C TYR A 175 -4.12 8.78 7.68
N LEU A 176 -4.18 8.43 6.39
CA LEU A 176 -4.19 9.41 5.31
C LEU A 176 -5.45 10.28 5.32
N SER A 177 -6.59 9.69 5.64
CA SER A 177 -7.88 10.39 5.73
C SER A 177 -7.98 11.36 6.90
N ARG A 178 -7.05 11.31 7.85
CA ARG A 178 -7.04 12.19 9.03
C ARG A 178 -6.85 13.66 8.65
N ASN A 179 -6.02 13.95 7.65
CA ASN A 179 -5.80 15.32 7.17
C ASN A 179 -6.24 15.45 5.70
N PRO A 180 -7.47 15.94 5.43
CA PRO A 180 -7.98 16.09 4.07
C PRO A 180 -7.26 17.18 3.25
N ASP A 181 -6.49 18.05 3.90
CA ASP A 181 -5.74 19.13 3.24
C ASP A 181 -4.37 18.68 2.76
N PHE A 182 -3.93 17.49 3.14
CA PHE A 182 -2.69 16.89 2.68
C PHE A 182 -2.96 15.90 1.54
N ALA A 183 -2.22 16.06 0.43
CA ALA A 183 -2.22 15.11 -0.68
C ALA A 183 -1.05 14.12 -0.51
N PRO A 184 -1.29 12.89 -0.02
CA PRO A 184 -0.23 11.91 0.19
C PRO A 184 0.29 11.31 -1.13
N PRO A 185 1.50 10.71 -1.14
CA PRO A 185 1.97 9.89 -2.26
C PRO A 185 1.10 8.64 -2.44
N ASP A 186 1.35 7.85 -3.50
CA ASP A 186 0.70 6.54 -3.65
C ASP A 186 0.98 5.70 -2.38
N PRO A 187 -0.06 5.22 -1.67
CA PRO A 187 0.11 4.44 -0.45
C PRO A 187 0.78 3.09 -0.69
N ARG A 188 0.97 2.68 -1.95
CA ARG A 188 1.58 1.42 -2.35
C ARG A 188 3.03 1.62 -2.75
N ARG A 189 3.83 0.58 -2.52
CA ARG A 189 5.11 0.38 -3.18
C ARG A 189 4.98 -0.81 -4.14
N ILE A 190 5.02 -0.53 -5.44
CA ILE A 190 5.04 -1.57 -6.46
C ILE A 190 6.39 -2.30 -6.37
N LEU A 191 6.35 -3.63 -6.19
CA LEU A 191 7.56 -4.42 -5.90
C LEU A 191 8.21 -5.03 -7.14
N THR A 192 7.51 -4.99 -8.27
CA THR A 192 7.94 -5.60 -9.53
C THR A 192 7.87 -4.58 -10.67
N LYS A 193 8.63 -4.82 -11.75
CA LYS A 193 8.45 -4.04 -12.98
C LYS A 193 7.02 -4.25 -13.50
N SER A 194 6.48 -3.25 -14.21
CA SER A 194 5.21 -3.44 -14.90
C SER A 194 5.33 -4.58 -15.91
N ASN A 195 4.35 -5.48 -15.88
CA ASN A 195 4.22 -6.62 -16.78
C ASN A 195 5.51 -7.46 -16.92
N PRO A 196 6.03 -8.04 -15.82
CA PRO A 196 7.29 -8.77 -15.85
C PRO A 196 7.16 -10.06 -16.69
N LEU A 197 8.31 -10.59 -17.13
CA LEU A 197 8.37 -11.84 -17.88
C LEU A 197 7.89 -13.01 -17.02
N VAL A 198 7.30 -13.99 -17.69
CA VAL A 198 6.96 -15.29 -17.11
C VAL A 198 7.60 -16.42 -17.93
N PHE A 199 7.83 -17.55 -17.28
CA PHE A 199 8.60 -18.66 -17.83
C PHE A 199 7.77 -19.95 -17.75
N PRO A 200 6.82 -20.17 -18.69
CA PRO A 200 5.92 -21.31 -18.68
C PRO A 200 6.61 -22.60 -19.16
N ALA A 201 6.08 -23.76 -18.77
CA ALA A 201 6.58 -25.07 -19.19
C ALA A 201 6.29 -25.38 -20.68
N ARG A 202 5.33 -24.67 -21.29
CA ARG A 202 4.94 -24.83 -22.70
C ARG A 202 4.78 -23.45 -23.37
N PRO A 203 4.95 -23.35 -24.70
CA PRO A 203 4.69 -22.10 -25.41
C PRO A 203 3.29 -21.54 -25.14
N PRO A 204 3.13 -20.21 -25.04
CA PRO A 204 1.84 -19.57 -24.80
C PRO A 204 0.77 -20.01 -25.80
N GLN A 205 -0.46 -20.19 -25.32
CA GLN A 205 -1.61 -20.47 -26.19
C GLN A 205 -1.96 -19.25 -27.05
N LYS A 206 -2.70 -19.50 -28.14
CA LYS A 206 -3.24 -18.46 -29.03
C LYS A 206 -4.00 -17.42 -28.21
N ARG A 207 -3.56 -16.17 -28.30
CA ARG A 207 -4.31 -14.99 -27.84
C ARG A 207 -5.16 -14.42 -28.95
N PHE A 208 -6.27 -13.80 -28.60
CA PHE A 208 -7.10 -13.07 -29.55
C PHE A 208 -6.89 -11.55 -29.50
N HIS A 209 -6.17 -11.05 -28.49
CA HIS A 209 -5.82 -9.64 -28.32
C HIS A 209 -4.56 -9.45 -27.47
N SER A 210 -4.05 -8.22 -27.40
CA SER A 210 -2.89 -7.84 -26.56
C SER A 210 -1.64 -8.71 -26.83
N PHE A 211 -1.32 -8.95 -28.09
CA PHE A 211 -0.22 -9.83 -28.53
C PHE A 211 1.14 -9.45 -27.94
N ASN A 212 1.36 -8.15 -27.69
CA ASN A 212 2.57 -7.63 -27.07
C ASN A 212 2.76 -8.06 -25.59
N GLN A 213 1.75 -8.69 -24.98
CA GLN A 213 1.82 -9.21 -23.61
C GLN A 213 2.08 -10.73 -23.55
N SER A 214 2.26 -11.40 -24.69
CA SER A 214 2.66 -12.81 -24.71
C SER A 214 3.98 -13.03 -23.95
N GLY A 215 4.05 -14.08 -23.12
CA GLY A 215 5.22 -14.39 -22.29
C GLY A 215 5.41 -13.44 -21.10
N ARG A 216 4.37 -12.70 -20.72
CA ARG A 216 4.36 -11.78 -19.57
C ARG A 216 3.06 -11.90 -18.78
N PHE A 217 3.02 -11.38 -17.56
CA PHE A 217 1.80 -11.38 -16.74
C PHE A 217 0.62 -10.68 -17.42
N THR A 218 -0.50 -11.38 -17.55
CA THR A 218 -1.73 -10.81 -18.12
C THR A 218 -2.95 -10.96 -17.22
N SER A 219 -2.83 -11.78 -16.19
CA SER A 219 -3.92 -12.19 -15.31
C SER A 219 -3.44 -12.41 -13.88
N ALA A 220 -2.42 -11.65 -13.43
CA ALA A 220 -1.83 -11.81 -12.11
C ALA A 220 -2.90 -11.78 -11.02
N CYS A 221 -2.92 -12.82 -10.18
CA CYS A 221 -3.90 -12.95 -9.10
C CYS A 221 -3.34 -13.68 -7.89
N SER A 222 -4.02 -13.52 -6.75
CA SER A 222 -3.72 -14.17 -5.48
C SER A 222 -2.26 -13.99 -5.00
N PRO A 223 -1.83 -12.76 -4.64
CA PRO A 223 -0.53 -12.55 -4.04
C PRO A 223 -0.51 -13.28 -2.71
N ALA A 224 0.41 -14.21 -2.52
CA ALA A 224 0.48 -15.05 -1.33
C ALA A 224 1.87 -14.97 -0.72
N ILE A 225 1.95 -14.61 0.56
CA ILE A 225 3.20 -14.70 1.30
C ILE A 225 3.25 -16.09 1.93
N TYR A 226 4.32 -16.84 1.69
CA TYR A 226 4.52 -18.13 2.33
C TYR A 226 4.96 -17.91 3.78
N ARG A 227 4.20 -18.48 4.72
CA ARG A 227 4.28 -18.18 6.16
C ARG A 227 4.61 -19.42 6.97
N ASP A 228 5.52 -20.24 6.45
CA ASP A 228 5.97 -21.47 7.09
C ASP A 228 7.41 -21.80 6.68
N GLY A 229 8.08 -22.72 7.41
CA GLY A 229 9.44 -23.18 7.09
C GLY A 229 9.51 -24.61 6.52
N HIS A 230 8.36 -25.21 6.19
CA HIS A 230 8.34 -26.60 5.75
C HIS A 230 8.88 -26.78 4.33
N LEU A 231 8.51 -25.88 3.41
CA LEU A 231 8.86 -25.96 1.98
C LEU A 231 10.29 -25.46 1.69
N PHE A 232 10.75 -24.44 2.40
CA PHE A 232 12.07 -23.82 2.25
C PHE A 232 12.79 -23.77 3.59
N SER A 233 14.09 -24.10 3.58
CA SER A 233 14.92 -24.17 4.77
C SER A 233 15.83 -22.95 4.97
N ASP A 234 15.65 -21.92 4.15
CA ASP A 234 16.39 -20.66 4.22
C ASP A 234 15.55 -19.56 4.90
N ASP A 235 16.21 -18.44 5.22
CA ASP A 235 15.59 -17.31 5.93
C ASP A 235 14.86 -16.32 4.99
N ASN A 236 14.69 -16.65 3.71
CA ASN A 236 14.01 -15.76 2.77
C ASN A 236 12.50 -15.74 3.01
N VAL A 237 11.90 -14.59 2.75
CA VAL A 237 10.44 -14.45 2.67
C VAL A 237 10.04 -14.61 1.21
N TYR A 238 9.20 -15.61 0.92
CA TYR A 238 8.74 -15.88 -0.43
C TYR A 238 7.33 -15.35 -0.66
N ALA A 239 7.13 -14.69 -1.79
CA ALA A 239 5.81 -14.34 -2.31
C ALA A 239 5.51 -15.10 -3.60
N PHE A 240 4.26 -15.50 -3.77
CA PHE A 240 3.75 -16.28 -4.89
C PHE A 240 2.61 -15.52 -5.57
N THR A 241 2.65 -15.42 -6.88
CA THR A 241 1.56 -14.82 -7.67
C THR A 241 1.17 -15.77 -8.79
N CYS A 242 -0.12 -16.07 -8.89
CA CYS A 242 -0.66 -16.93 -9.94
C CYS A 242 -0.75 -16.17 -11.26
N GLU A 243 -0.46 -16.84 -12.37
CA GLU A 243 -0.71 -16.39 -13.74
C GLU A 243 -1.47 -17.49 -14.49
N PRO A 244 -2.82 -17.47 -14.44
CA PRO A 244 -3.65 -18.50 -15.05
C PRO A 244 -3.46 -18.63 -16.57
N PHE A 245 -3.24 -17.52 -17.29
CA PHE A 245 -3.09 -17.55 -18.75
C PHE A 245 -1.89 -18.40 -19.20
N HIS A 246 -0.77 -18.29 -18.47
CA HIS A 246 0.47 -19.01 -18.75
C HIS A 246 0.64 -20.27 -17.88
N ASN A 247 -0.44 -20.74 -17.25
CA ASN A 247 -0.50 -22.03 -16.53
C ASN A 247 0.53 -22.16 -15.38
N LEU A 248 0.86 -21.05 -14.70
CA LEU A 248 1.97 -21.03 -13.75
C LEU A 248 1.71 -20.20 -12.48
N VAL A 249 2.57 -20.40 -11.47
CA VAL A 249 2.72 -19.55 -10.30
C VAL A 249 4.18 -19.11 -10.21
N GLN A 250 4.42 -17.80 -10.23
CA GLN A 250 5.76 -17.24 -10.08
C GLN A 250 6.08 -17.04 -8.60
N ARG A 251 7.33 -17.31 -8.22
CA ARG A 251 7.87 -17.08 -6.88
C ARG A 251 8.88 -15.94 -6.92
N VAL A 252 8.77 -15.03 -5.96
CA VAL A 252 9.75 -13.96 -5.73
C VAL A 252 10.26 -13.99 -4.30
N ILE A 253 11.52 -13.61 -4.11
CA ILE A 253 12.13 -13.37 -2.81
C ILE A 253 11.85 -11.92 -2.42
N LEU A 254 11.30 -11.71 -1.23
CA LEU A 254 11.10 -10.40 -0.63
C LEU A 254 12.27 -10.07 0.31
N LYS A 255 12.90 -8.92 0.07
CA LYS A 255 13.93 -8.36 0.94
C LYS A 255 13.42 -7.08 1.56
N ARG A 256 13.65 -6.90 2.86
CA ARG A 256 13.26 -5.67 3.57
C ARG A 256 14.05 -4.50 3.02
N ASP A 257 13.36 -3.40 2.72
CA ASP A 257 13.95 -2.13 2.30
C ASP A 257 13.21 -0.98 2.97
N GLY A 258 13.81 -0.46 4.05
CA GLY A 258 13.18 0.54 4.92
C GLY A 258 11.86 0.05 5.52
N GLU A 259 10.81 0.85 5.32
CA GLU A 259 9.42 0.55 5.69
C GLU A 259 8.70 -0.41 4.73
N SER A 260 9.34 -0.82 3.64
CA SER A 260 8.74 -1.63 2.59
C SER A 260 9.69 -2.74 2.14
N PHE A 261 9.57 -3.18 0.89
CA PHE A 261 10.32 -4.32 0.36
C PHE A 261 10.88 -4.03 -1.04
N THR A 262 11.84 -4.84 -1.44
CA THR A 262 12.16 -5.13 -2.84
C THR A 262 11.78 -6.58 -3.14
N ALA A 263 11.52 -6.89 -4.41
CA ALA A 263 11.23 -8.25 -4.86
C ALA A 263 12.07 -8.61 -6.07
N GLU A 264 12.60 -9.84 -6.07
CA GLU A 264 13.30 -10.44 -7.20
C GLU A 264 12.80 -11.85 -7.45
N ARG A 265 12.76 -12.27 -8.71
CA ARG A 265 12.37 -13.64 -9.04
C ARG A 265 13.35 -14.63 -8.41
N ALA A 266 12.82 -15.66 -7.76
CA ALA A 266 13.62 -16.62 -7.00
C ALA A 266 14.40 -17.57 -7.92
N GLU A 267 13.81 -17.95 -9.05
CA GLU A 267 14.42 -18.85 -10.01
C GLU A 267 15.43 -18.13 -10.92
N PRO A 268 16.53 -18.82 -11.33
CA PRO A 268 17.52 -18.30 -12.27
C PRO A 268 16.91 -17.82 -13.58
N LYS A 269 17.63 -16.93 -14.27
CA LYS A 269 17.22 -16.42 -15.57
C LYS A 269 17.03 -17.59 -16.55
N ASP A 270 15.89 -17.58 -17.26
CA ASP A 270 15.49 -18.56 -18.27
C ASP A 270 15.00 -19.93 -17.74
N ASP A 271 15.09 -20.20 -16.44
CA ASP A 271 14.43 -21.36 -15.80
C ASP A 271 12.91 -21.18 -15.75
N LEU A 272 12.17 -22.28 -15.60
CA LEU A 272 10.71 -22.26 -15.41
C LEU A 272 10.30 -21.55 -14.12
N ASP A 273 9.11 -20.94 -14.12
CA ASP A 273 8.52 -20.44 -12.88
C ASP A 273 8.17 -21.58 -11.90
N PHE A 274 8.18 -21.27 -10.60
CA PHE A 274 8.10 -22.23 -9.48
C PHE A 274 7.10 -23.37 -9.66
N PHE A 275 5.87 -23.05 -10.04
CA PHE A 275 4.88 -24.03 -10.48
C PHE A 275 4.60 -23.72 -11.95
N ALA A 276 4.97 -24.61 -12.87
CA ALA A 276 4.71 -24.43 -14.29
C ALA A 276 4.13 -25.73 -14.86
N SER A 277 2.85 -25.71 -15.22
CA SER A 277 2.16 -26.92 -15.69
C SER A 277 2.38 -27.15 -17.18
N GLU A 278 2.65 -28.40 -17.56
CA GLU A 278 2.62 -28.80 -18.97
C GLU A 278 1.20 -28.95 -19.51
N ASP A 279 0.23 -29.17 -18.62
CA ASP A 279 -1.17 -29.24 -18.95
C ASP A 279 -1.71 -27.82 -19.18
N ARG A 280 -1.99 -27.53 -20.45
CA ARG A 280 -2.44 -26.21 -20.89
C ARG A 280 -3.84 -25.83 -20.41
N TRP A 281 -4.56 -26.72 -19.73
CA TRP A 281 -5.85 -26.44 -19.10
C TRP A 281 -5.70 -26.10 -17.61
N CYS A 282 -4.50 -26.22 -17.05
CA CYS A 282 -4.21 -25.81 -15.67
C CYS A 282 -4.24 -24.28 -15.53
N ARG A 283 -5.12 -23.77 -14.69
CA ARG A 283 -5.36 -22.35 -14.44
C ARG A 283 -5.23 -22.07 -12.94
N PRO A 284 -4.01 -21.93 -12.40
CA PRO A 284 -3.82 -21.56 -11.01
C PRO A 284 -4.44 -20.19 -10.78
N VAL A 285 -5.37 -20.09 -9.83
CA VAL A 285 -6.11 -18.85 -9.51
C VAL A 285 -5.95 -18.44 -8.05
N MET A 286 -5.47 -19.34 -7.20
CA MET A 286 -5.21 -19.05 -5.80
C MET A 286 -4.01 -19.84 -5.29
N ALA A 287 -3.11 -19.18 -4.57
CA ALA A 287 -2.03 -19.80 -3.82
C ALA A 287 -2.15 -19.40 -2.34
N ARG A 288 -1.91 -20.34 -1.41
CA ARG A 288 -1.93 -20.08 0.04
C ARG A 288 -0.96 -21.03 0.75
N THR A 289 -0.33 -20.57 1.84
CA THR A 289 0.26 -21.49 2.81
C THR A 289 -0.87 -22.38 3.36
N GLY A 290 -0.68 -23.69 3.32
CA GLY A 290 -1.57 -24.66 3.94
C GLY A 290 -1.26 -24.82 5.43
N PRO A 291 -2.23 -25.24 6.27
CA PRO A 291 -1.99 -25.51 7.69
C PRO A 291 -1.05 -26.71 7.93
N ASP A 292 -0.81 -27.52 6.90
CA ASP A 292 0.12 -28.64 6.84
C ASP A 292 1.56 -28.23 6.43
N GLY A 293 1.78 -26.94 6.14
CA GLY A 293 3.06 -26.39 5.68
C GLY A 293 3.30 -26.51 4.17
N ALA A 294 2.42 -27.18 3.41
CA ALA A 294 2.51 -27.17 1.95
C ALA A 294 2.08 -25.81 1.38
N LEU A 295 2.47 -25.51 0.13
CA LEU A 295 1.82 -24.44 -0.64
C LEU A 295 0.61 -25.02 -1.37
N TRP A 296 -0.58 -24.58 -1.01
CA TRP A 296 -1.83 -25.00 -1.66
C TRP A 296 -2.09 -24.12 -2.87
N VAL A 297 -2.30 -24.74 -4.03
CA VAL A 297 -2.62 -24.05 -5.30
C VAL A 297 -3.97 -24.55 -5.81
N VAL A 298 -4.92 -23.64 -5.94
CA VAL A 298 -6.23 -23.91 -6.55
C VAL A 298 -6.12 -23.68 -8.05
N ASP A 299 -6.41 -24.73 -8.81
CA ASP A 299 -6.51 -24.71 -10.26
C ASP A 299 -7.99 -24.79 -10.65
N MET A 300 -8.51 -23.73 -11.28
CA MET A 300 -9.91 -23.74 -11.70
C MET A 300 -10.21 -24.71 -12.86
N TYR A 301 -9.17 -25.20 -13.55
CA TYR A 301 -9.17 -26.07 -14.71
C TYR A 301 -10.09 -25.62 -15.85
N ARG A 302 -9.52 -24.94 -16.85
CA ARG A 302 -10.29 -24.46 -18.00
C ARG A 302 -9.45 -24.49 -19.27
N TYR A 303 -10.08 -24.95 -20.34
CA TYR A 303 -9.52 -24.75 -21.68
C TYR A 303 -9.34 -23.27 -21.98
N MET A 304 -10.40 -22.47 -21.80
CA MET A 304 -10.42 -21.04 -22.09
C MET A 304 -10.63 -20.20 -20.83
N ILE A 305 -9.93 -19.06 -20.77
CA ILE A 305 -10.09 -18.08 -19.68
C ILE A 305 -10.34 -16.64 -20.17
N GLU A 306 -10.18 -16.37 -21.47
CA GLU A 306 -10.48 -15.06 -22.04
C GLU A 306 -12.00 -14.81 -21.97
N HIS A 307 -12.39 -13.66 -21.41
CA HIS A 307 -13.79 -13.34 -21.27
C HIS A 307 -14.40 -13.00 -22.65
N PRO A 308 -15.54 -13.60 -23.05
CA PRO A 308 -16.07 -13.49 -24.40
C PRO A 308 -16.27 -12.06 -24.88
N GLN A 309 -16.59 -11.12 -23.99
CA GLN A 309 -16.80 -9.71 -24.34
C GLN A 309 -15.58 -9.06 -25.02
N TRP A 310 -14.37 -9.50 -24.69
CA TRP A 310 -13.11 -8.92 -25.20
C TRP A 310 -12.61 -9.59 -26.48
N LEU A 311 -13.28 -10.65 -26.93
CA LEU A 311 -12.92 -11.34 -28.15
C LEU A 311 -13.47 -10.62 -29.38
N PRO A 312 -12.71 -10.54 -30.49
CA PRO A 312 -13.25 -10.17 -31.79
C PRO A 312 -14.29 -11.21 -32.25
N ALA A 313 -15.15 -10.85 -33.21
CA ALA A 313 -16.27 -11.70 -33.65
C ALA A 313 -15.83 -13.13 -34.06
N GLY A 314 -14.73 -13.25 -34.81
CA GLY A 314 -14.17 -14.55 -35.17
C GLY A 314 -13.72 -15.38 -33.97
N GLY A 315 -13.05 -14.75 -33.00
CA GLY A 315 -12.65 -15.41 -31.75
C GLY A 315 -13.84 -15.85 -30.89
N LYS A 316 -14.91 -15.05 -30.84
CA LYS A 316 -16.17 -15.44 -30.17
C LYS A 316 -16.77 -16.69 -30.80
N ALA A 317 -16.83 -16.75 -32.13
CA ALA A 317 -17.38 -17.90 -32.85
C ALA A 317 -16.52 -19.15 -32.65
N GLU A 318 -15.20 -19.02 -32.77
CA GLU A 318 -14.23 -20.10 -32.56
C GLU A 318 -14.33 -20.71 -31.16
N MET A 319 -14.54 -19.87 -30.15
CA MET A 319 -14.42 -20.30 -28.76
C MET A 319 -15.75 -20.68 -28.09
N LYS A 320 -16.90 -20.30 -28.68
CA LYS A 320 -18.24 -20.60 -28.13
C LYS A 320 -18.44 -22.08 -27.75
N PRO A 321 -17.99 -23.08 -28.55
CA PRO A 321 -18.16 -24.49 -28.17
C PRO A 321 -17.36 -24.90 -26.92
N PHE A 322 -16.30 -24.16 -26.58
CA PHE A 322 -15.35 -24.52 -25.53
C PHE A 322 -15.41 -23.65 -24.27
N GLU A 323 -16.35 -22.69 -24.21
CA GLU A 323 -16.44 -21.69 -23.12
C GLU A 323 -16.48 -22.32 -21.71
N ARG A 324 -17.01 -23.54 -21.61
CA ARG A 324 -17.18 -24.28 -20.35
C ARG A 324 -16.33 -25.56 -20.25
N SER A 325 -15.49 -25.83 -21.24
CA SER A 325 -14.64 -27.02 -21.23
C SER A 325 -13.70 -27.00 -20.01
N GLY A 326 -13.74 -28.09 -19.25
CA GLY A 326 -13.01 -28.23 -17.99
C GLY A 326 -13.83 -27.93 -16.72
N MET A 327 -15.10 -27.50 -16.83
CA MET A 327 -15.83 -26.96 -15.67
C MET A 327 -16.04 -27.87 -14.47
N GLU A 328 -15.89 -29.18 -14.64
CA GLU A 328 -16.10 -30.18 -13.60
C GLU A 328 -14.80 -30.76 -13.02
N TYR A 329 -13.64 -30.30 -13.48
CA TYR A 329 -12.34 -30.90 -13.16
C TYR A 329 -11.40 -29.97 -12.38
N GLY A 330 -11.96 -29.06 -11.57
CA GLY A 330 -11.14 -28.19 -10.71
C GLY A 330 -10.25 -29.00 -9.76
N ARG A 331 -9.05 -28.50 -9.46
CA ARG A 331 -8.01 -29.22 -8.69
C ARG A 331 -7.48 -28.36 -7.54
N ILE A 332 -7.05 -29.01 -6.46
CA ILE A 332 -6.27 -28.39 -5.39
C ILE A 332 -4.94 -29.16 -5.30
N TYR A 333 -3.85 -28.49 -5.64
CA TYR A 333 -2.51 -29.04 -5.48
C TYR A 333 -1.96 -28.70 -4.10
N ARG A 334 -1.32 -29.67 -3.45
CA ARG A 334 -0.48 -29.47 -2.26
C ARG A 334 0.97 -29.59 -2.70
N VAL A 335 1.68 -28.47 -2.79
CA VAL A 335 3.09 -28.45 -3.19
C VAL A 335 3.98 -28.54 -1.96
N TYR A 336 4.80 -29.58 -1.90
CA TYR A 336 5.76 -29.84 -0.84
C TYR A 336 7.07 -30.39 -1.43
N LYS A 337 8.14 -30.37 -0.63
CA LYS A 337 9.45 -30.85 -1.07
C LYS A 337 9.45 -32.38 -1.10
N ASP A 338 10.00 -32.97 -2.16
CA ASP A 338 10.17 -34.43 -2.23
C ASP A 338 10.95 -34.97 -1.02
N GLY A 339 10.52 -36.12 -0.51
CA GLY A 339 11.02 -36.70 0.75
C GLY A 339 10.61 -35.95 2.03
N LYS A 340 9.81 -34.88 1.96
CA LYS A 340 9.32 -34.11 3.12
C LYS A 340 7.80 -33.93 3.05
N PRO A 341 7.01 -34.97 3.39
CA PRO A 341 5.56 -34.93 3.28
C PRO A 341 4.97 -33.81 4.15
N PRO A 342 3.77 -33.29 3.83
CA PRO A 342 3.12 -32.27 4.64
C PRO A 342 2.81 -32.77 6.06
N ARG A 343 2.73 -31.85 7.02
CA ARG A 343 2.38 -32.17 8.42
C ARG A 343 0.90 -32.49 8.57
N ARG A 344 0.56 -33.28 9.58
CA ARG A 344 -0.83 -33.49 10.00
C ARG A 344 -1.44 -32.15 10.45
N ILE A 345 -2.66 -31.88 9.99
CA ILE A 345 -3.39 -30.66 10.36
C ILE A 345 -3.99 -30.84 11.77
N PRO A 346 -3.68 -29.97 12.75
CA PRO A 346 -4.23 -30.08 14.10
C PRO A 346 -5.71 -29.71 14.16
N ARG A 347 -6.47 -30.40 15.02
CA ARG A 347 -7.89 -30.13 15.30
C ARG A 347 -8.07 -29.00 16.31
N LEU A 348 -7.79 -27.77 15.87
CA LEU A 348 -7.87 -26.57 16.71
C LEU A 348 -9.28 -26.30 17.26
N ASP A 349 -10.32 -26.79 16.57
CA ASP A 349 -11.70 -26.72 17.03
C ASP A 349 -11.93 -27.49 18.35
N LYS A 350 -11.09 -28.49 18.64
CA LYS A 350 -11.13 -29.29 19.87
C LYS A 350 -10.12 -28.84 20.93
N SER A 351 -9.23 -27.91 20.60
CA SER A 351 -8.20 -27.43 21.52
C SER A 351 -8.81 -26.59 22.64
N SER A 352 -8.27 -26.79 23.85
CA SER A 352 -8.47 -25.95 25.03
C SER A 352 -7.83 -24.56 24.86
N ALA A 353 -8.21 -23.60 25.70
CA ALA A 353 -7.62 -22.27 25.69
C ALA A 353 -6.09 -22.30 25.83
N LYS A 354 -5.56 -23.19 26.68
CA LYS A 354 -4.11 -23.37 26.87
C LYS A 354 -3.43 -23.87 25.59
N GLU A 355 -3.95 -24.93 24.97
CA GLU A 355 -3.40 -25.48 23.73
C GLU A 355 -3.46 -24.47 22.57
N LEU A 356 -4.51 -23.65 22.51
CA LEU A 356 -4.62 -22.57 21.52
C LEU A 356 -3.51 -21.52 21.71
N VAL A 357 -3.14 -21.18 22.95
CA VAL A 357 -2.01 -20.28 23.22
C VAL A 357 -0.70 -20.93 22.77
N GLU A 358 -0.47 -22.21 23.07
CA GLU A 358 0.73 -22.94 22.65
C GLU A 358 0.94 -22.92 21.13
N HIS A 359 -0.15 -22.97 20.34
CA HIS A 359 -0.10 -22.87 18.88
C HIS A 359 0.42 -21.54 18.34
N PHE A 360 0.52 -20.46 19.15
CA PHE A 360 1.17 -19.22 18.72
C PHE A 360 2.69 -19.40 18.51
N GLY A 361 3.27 -20.44 19.12
CA GLY A 361 4.65 -20.85 18.91
C GLY A 361 4.90 -21.67 17.64
N ASP A 362 3.85 -22.14 16.94
CA ASP A 362 4.01 -22.93 15.71
C ASP A 362 4.77 -22.13 14.65
N SER A 363 5.59 -22.79 13.85
CA SER A 363 6.21 -22.22 12.64
C SER A 363 5.21 -21.73 11.59
N ASN A 364 4.01 -22.34 11.53
CA ASN A 364 3.01 -22.09 10.51
C ASN A 364 2.10 -20.91 10.88
N GLY A 365 2.15 -19.85 10.09
CA GLY A 365 1.34 -18.65 10.28
C GLY A 365 -0.16 -18.88 10.18
N ILE A 366 -0.62 -19.90 9.46
CA ILE A 366 -2.04 -20.24 9.36
C ILE A 366 -2.54 -20.88 10.66
N ILE A 367 -1.73 -21.74 11.27
CA ILE A 367 -2.04 -22.32 12.58
C ILE A 367 -2.13 -21.22 13.64
N ARG A 368 -1.15 -20.30 13.67
CA ARG A 368 -1.17 -19.15 14.58
C ARG A 368 -2.40 -18.26 14.37
N ASP A 369 -2.73 -17.92 13.14
CA ASP A 369 -3.90 -17.09 12.81
C ASP A 369 -5.21 -17.77 13.25
N MET A 370 -5.37 -19.08 12.99
CA MET A 370 -6.57 -19.83 13.38
C MET A 370 -6.70 -19.94 14.90
N ALA A 371 -5.61 -20.25 15.61
CA ALA A 371 -5.63 -20.33 17.06
C ALA A 371 -5.96 -18.98 17.70
N HIS A 372 -5.38 -17.89 17.18
CA HIS A 372 -5.64 -16.53 17.64
C HIS A 372 -7.11 -16.17 17.43
N ARG A 373 -7.62 -16.36 16.21
CA ARG A 373 -9.03 -16.11 15.90
C ARG A 373 -9.97 -16.90 16.82
N LEU A 374 -9.68 -18.18 17.07
CA LEU A 374 -10.53 -19.02 17.93
C LEU A 374 -10.55 -18.54 19.37
N LEU A 375 -9.42 -18.13 19.95
CA LEU A 375 -9.39 -17.54 21.31
C LEU A 375 -10.29 -16.30 21.42
N VAL A 376 -10.16 -15.39 20.46
CA VAL A 376 -10.95 -14.14 20.42
C VAL A 376 -12.44 -14.43 20.19
N GLN A 377 -12.77 -15.28 19.21
CA GLN A 377 -14.16 -15.66 18.92
C GLN A 377 -14.86 -16.36 20.09
N ARG A 378 -14.13 -17.20 20.83
CA ARG A 378 -14.63 -17.89 22.02
C ARG A 378 -14.63 -17.01 23.27
N LYS A 379 -14.06 -15.80 23.20
CA LYS A 379 -13.89 -14.87 24.34
C LYS A 379 -13.19 -15.54 25.53
N GLU A 380 -12.11 -16.26 25.25
CA GLU A 380 -11.37 -17.09 26.22
C GLU A 380 -10.50 -16.24 27.17
N VAL A 381 -11.14 -15.45 28.04
CA VAL A 381 -10.46 -14.62 29.05
C VAL A 381 -9.63 -15.46 30.05
N SER A 382 -9.92 -16.76 30.17
CA SER A 382 -9.14 -17.72 30.96
C SER A 382 -7.67 -17.83 30.49
N ALA A 383 -7.38 -17.52 29.22
CA ALA A 383 -6.04 -17.57 28.63
C ALA A 383 -5.14 -16.38 29.01
N THR A 384 -5.68 -15.33 29.64
CA THR A 384 -5.00 -14.04 29.86
C THR A 384 -3.61 -14.19 30.49
N LYS A 385 -3.50 -14.98 31.56
CA LYS A 385 -2.22 -15.18 32.25
C LYS A 385 -1.16 -15.79 31.31
N ALA A 386 -1.53 -16.83 30.56
CA ALA A 386 -0.62 -17.50 29.64
C ALA A 386 -0.23 -16.60 28.46
N LEU A 387 -1.17 -15.77 27.98
CA LEU A 387 -0.90 -14.79 26.93
C LEU A 387 0.05 -13.69 27.40
N VAL A 388 -0.09 -13.17 28.63
CA VAL A 388 0.84 -12.18 29.19
C VAL A 388 2.24 -12.78 29.32
N GLU A 389 2.37 -13.98 29.89
CA GLU A 389 3.65 -14.68 30.02
C GLU A 389 4.32 -14.90 28.65
N MET A 390 3.54 -15.30 27.65
CA MET A 390 4.02 -15.46 26.27
C MET A 390 4.47 -14.13 25.68
N ALA A 391 3.68 -13.05 25.81
CA ALA A 391 3.99 -11.74 25.27
C ALA A 391 5.29 -11.15 25.85
N GLU A 392 5.64 -11.49 27.10
CA GLU A 392 6.82 -10.96 27.78
C GLU A 392 8.09 -11.79 27.51
N THR A 393 7.98 -13.12 27.49
CA THR A 393 9.17 -13.99 27.64
C THR A 393 9.43 -14.95 26.50
N HIS A 394 8.46 -15.19 25.61
CA HIS A 394 8.59 -16.25 24.62
C HIS A 394 9.68 -15.95 23.58
N ALA A 395 10.50 -16.93 23.22
CA ALA A 395 11.64 -16.76 22.31
C ALA A 395 11.22 -16.27 20.91
N SER A 396 10.14 -16.84 20.37
CA SER A 396 9.58 -16.42 19.08
C SER A 396 8.88 -15.06 19.17
N ALA A 397 9.42 -14.05 18.48
CA ALA A 397 8.79 -12.74 18.36
C ALA A 397 7.41 -12.80 17.69
N LYS A 398 7.17 -13.76 16.78
CA LYS A 398 5.86 -13.98 16.17
C LYS A 398 4.83 -14.41 17.23
N ALA A 399 5.22 -15.30 18.15
CA ALA A 399 4.36 -15.74 19.25
C ALA A 399 4.03 -14.57 20.19
N ARG A 400 5.04 -13.78 20.59
CA ARG A 400 4.83 -12.57 21.41
C ARG A 400 3.85 -11.60 20.75
N LEU A 401 3.99 -11.38 19.45
CA LEU A 401 3.10 -10.49 18.69
C LEU A 401 1.66 -11.02 18.66
N HIS A 402 1.46 -12.31 18.37
CA HIS A 402 0.12 -12.91 18.44
C HIS A 402 -0.49 -12.79 19.83
N ALA A 403 0.30 -12.98 20.90
CA ALA A 403 -0.18 -12.84 22.27
C ALA A 403 -0.65 -11.42 22.59
N LEU A 404 0.11 -10.39 22.20
CA LEU A 404 -0.30 -8.98 22.36
C LEU A 404 -1.61 -8.66 21.64
N CYS A 405 -1.73 -9.10 20.40
CA CYS A 405 -2.92 -8.87 19.58
C CYS A 405 -4.15 -9.65 20.08
N ALA A 406 -3.95 -10.87 20.61
CA ALA A 406 -5.01 -11.66 21.22
C ALA A 406 -5.51 -11.03 22.52
N LEU A 407 -4.59 -10.51 23.35
CA LEU A 407 -4.95 -9.75 24.55
C LEU A 407 -5.78 -8.51 24.20
N ASP A 408 -5.46 -7.80 23.13
CA ASP A 408 -6.28 -6.67 22.65
C ASP A 408 -7.68 -7.14 22.21
N GLY A 409 -7.76 -8.23 21.45
CA GLY A 409 -9.04 -8.80 21.02
C GLY A 409 -9.91 -9.38 22.14
N LEU A 410 -9.32 -9.66 23.30
CA LEU A 410 -10.01 -10.10 24.52
C LEU A 410 -10.29 -8.95 25.50
N ASP A 411 -9.93 -7.71 25.15
CA ASP A 411 -9.98 -6.54 26.03
C ASP A 411 -9.17 -6.74 27.34
N GLN A 412 -8.08 -7.49 27.29
CA GLN A 412 -7.18 -7.80 28.43
C GLN A 412 -5.78 -7.20 28.30
N LEU A 413 -5.51 -6.42 27.25
CA LEU A 413 -4.22 -5.79 27.03
C LEU A 413 -4.00 -4.59 27.97
N SER A 414 -2.98 -4.67 28.83
CA SER A 414 -2.64 -3.62 29.78
C SER A 414 -1.69 -2.56 29.23
N ALA A 415 -1.83 -1.32 29.71
CA ALA A 415 -0.89 -0.23 29.41
C ALA A 415 0.55 -0.56 29.86
N THR A 416 0.70 -1.26 31.00
CA THR A 416 2.01 -1.69 31.50
C THR A 416 2.73 -2.60 30.49
N LEU A 417 2.02 -3.58 29.92
CA LEU A 417 2.59 -4.49 28.92
C LEU A 417 2.94 -3.76 27.62
N LEU A 418 2.12 -2.80 27.19
CA LEU A 418 2.46 -1.96 26.02
C LEU A 418 3.72 -1.12 26.27
N LYS A 419 3.84 -0.55 27.49
CA LYS A 419 5.00 0.25 27.88
C LYS A 419 6.28 -0.57 27.85
N THR A 420 6.27 -1.81 28.35
CA THR A 420 7.43 -2.70 28.26
C THR A 420 7.71 -3.13 26.82
N THR A 421 6.67 -3.38 26.02
CA THR A 421 6.80 -3.77 24.61
C THR A 421 7.45 -2.69 23.75
N PHE A 422 7.34 -1.40 24.08
CA PHE A 422 8.12 -0.36 23.41
C PHE A 422 9.64 -0.59 23.49
N HIS A 423 10.12 -1.42 24.42
CA HIS A 423 11.52 -1.80 24.58
C HIS A 423 11.86 -3.18 23.99
N ASP A 424 10.90 -3.90 23.39
CA ASP A 424 11.15 -5.24 22.83
C ASP A 424 12.28 -5.16 21.77
N PRO A 425 13.22 -6.12 21.75
CA PRO A 425 14.32 -6.10 20.78
C PRO A 425 13.85 -6.17 19.33
N HIS A 426 12.70 -6.79 19.07
CA HIS A 426 12.17 -6.98 17.73
C HIS A 426 11.37 -5.74 17.25
N PRO A 427 11.72 -5.12 16.11
CA PRO A 427 11.09 -3.87 15.65
C PRO A 427 9.59 -4.01 15.40
N GLU A 428 9.14 -5.16 14.90
CA GLU A 428 7.71 -5.37 14.62
C GLU A 428 6.86 -5.36 15.91
N LEU A 429 7.41 -5.75 17.06
CA LEU A 429 6.70 -5.68 18.35
C LEU A 429 6.51 -4.22 18.77
N ARG A 430 7.56 -3.41 18.64
CA ARG A 430 7.50 -1.96 18.91
C ARG A 430 6.52 -1.25 17.97
N ARG A 431 6.50 -1.65 16.69
CA ARG A 431 5.57 -1.15 15.67
C ARG A 431 4.12 -1.46 16.05
N HIS A 432 3.80 -2.69 16.43
CA HIS A 432 2.43 -3.06 16.82
C HIS A 432 2.02 -2.47 18.16
N ALA A 433 2.92 -2.36 19.12
CA ALA A 433 2.65 -1.70 20.39
C ALA A 433 2.18 -0.25 20.20
N LEU A 434 2.78 0.48 19.25
CA LEU A 434 2.34 1.85 18.91
C LEU A 434 0.89 1.87 18.43
N ARG A 435 0.51 0.94 17.53
CA ARG A 435 -0.84 0.83 16.99
C ARG A 435 -1.86 0.50 18.08
N LEU A 436 -1.53 -0.49 18.91
CA LEU A 436 -2.39 -0.94 20.01
C LEU A 436 -2.55 0.13 21.09
N ALA A 437 -1.62 1.08 21.20
CA ALA A 437 -1.68 2.14 22.19
C ALA A 437 -2.48 3.39 21.72
N GLU A 438 -2.85 3.49 20.44
CA GLU A 438 -3.53 4.65 19.84
C GLU A 438 -4.77 5.11 20.59
N SER A 439 -5.69 4.19 20.88
CA SER A 439 -6.94 4.49 21.60
C SER A 439 -6.75 4.75 23.09
N ARG A 440 -5.54 4.53 23.61
CA ARG A 440 -5.23 4.52 25.06
C ARG A 440 -4.46 5.75 25.51
N TRP A 441 -4.07 6.66 24.61
CA TRP A 441 -3.31 7.87 24.95
C TRP A 441 -4.02 8.80 25.93
N GLY A 442 -5.36 8.90 25.86
CA GLY A 442 -6.15 9.77 26.73
C GLY A 442 -6.21 9.25 28.17
N GLU A 443 -6.40 7.94 28.33
CA GLU A 443 -6.50 7.27 29.64
C GLU A 443 -5.14 7.02 30.28
N HIS A 444 -4.10 6.84 29.46
CA HIS A 444 -2.73 6.50 29.88
C HIS A 444 -1.67 7.46 29.31
N PRO A 445 -1.60 8.73 29.76
CA PRO A 445 -0.61 9.71 29.26
C PRO A 445 0.86 9.28 29.46
N GLU A 446 1.13 8.47 30.48
CA GLU A 446 2.44 7.86 30.73
C GLU A 446 2.88 6.91 29.61
N LEU A 447 1.92 6.25 28.95
CA LEU A 447 2.19 5.38 27.81
C LEU A 447 2.63 6.21 26.61
N LEU A 448 1.96 7.33 26.35
CA LEU A 448 2.35 8.26 25.29
C LEU A 448 3.77 8.80 25.53
N LYS A 449 4.08 9.22 26.76
CA LYS A 449 5.42 9.68 27.14
C LYS A 449 6.47 8.59 26.91
N ALA A 450 6.18 7.34 27.27
CA ALA A 450 7.09 6.22 27.04
C ALA A 450 7.35 5.95 25.55
N SER A 451 6.33 6.14 24.69
CA SER A 451 6.45 5.92 23.25
C SER A 451 7.43 6.87 22.54
N VAL A 452 7.70 8.06 23.10
CA VAL A 452 8.58 9.09 22.49
C VAL A 452 9.99 8.57 22.22
N ARG A 453 10.46 7.57 22.97
CA ARG A 453 11.75 6.90 22.69
C ARG A 453 11.86 6.37 21.26
N LEU A 454 10.73 6.03 20.64
CA LEU A 454 10.67 5.47 19.29
C LEU A 454 10.90 6.52 18.20
N THR A 455 11.04 7.81 18.55
CA THR A 455 11.54 8.85 17.64
C THR A 455 12.91 8.51 17.06
N ASP A 456 13.75 7.83 17.84
CA ASP A 456 15.12 7.44 17.47
C ASP A 456 15.24 5.96 17.11
N ASP A 457 14.11 5.25 16.89
CA ASP A 457 14.17 3.83 16.54
C ASP A 457 15.04 3.62 15.29
N PRO A 458 15.96 2.64 15.26
CA PRO A 458 16.78 2.39 14.08
C PRO A 458 15.95 2.02 12.84
N HIS A 459 14.75 1.46 12.99
CA HIS A 459 13.94 0.96 11.88
C HIS A 459 12.93 2.00 11.39
N ALA A 460 13.02 2.33 10.10
CA ALA A 460 12.11 3.29 9.46
C ALA A 460 10.63 2.88 9.57
N ALA A 461 10.32 1.58 9.53
CA ALA A 461 8.96 1.06 9.72
C ALA A 461 8.37 1.42 11.10
N VAL A 462 9.19 1.46 12.15
CA VAL A 462 8.76 1.85 13.51
C VAL A 462 8.53 3.35 13.56
N ARG A 463 9.44 4.15 13.00
CA ARG A 463 9.31 5.62 12.96
C ARG A 463 8.10 6.06 12.12
N LEU A 464 7.85 5.39 10.99
CA LEU A 464 6.64 5.57 10.17
C LEU A 464 5.37 5.36 11.00
N GLN A 465 5.29 4.21 11.68
CA GLN A 465 4.14 3.89 12.52
C GLN A 465 4.01 4.85 13.70
N ALA A 466 5.12 5.29 14.31
CA ALA A 466 5.11 6.27 15.39
C ALA A 466 4.52 7.60 14.93
N ALA A 467 4.95 8.09 13.76
CA ALA A 467 4.39 9.29 13.15
C ALA A 467 2.88 9.16 12.90
N CYS A 468 2.42 8.00 12.40
CA CYS A 468 0.99 7.73 12.25
C CYS A 468 0.23 7.75 13.60
N SER A 469 0.75 7.06 14.62
CA SER A 469 0.08 6.84 15.90
C SER A 469 0.06 8.08 16.79
N TRP A 470 1.07 8.96 16.73
CA TRP A 470 1.09 10.20 17.52
C TRP A 470 0.03 11.20 17.09
N GLY A 471 -0.39 11.19 15.82
CA GLY A 471 -1.49 12.06 15.38
C GLY A 471 -2.87 11.66 15.91
N GLU A 472 -3.01 10.54 16.64
CA GLU A 472 -4.21 10.24 17.44
C GLU A 472 -4.24 11.00 18.78
N SER A 473 -3.13 11.64 19.17
CA SER A 473 -3.05 12.47 20.36
C SER A 473 -3.07 13.96 20.01
N LYS A 474 -3.58 14.79 20.91
CA LYS A 474 -3.46 16.25 20.85
C LYS A 474 -2.39 16.80 21.79
N SER A 475 -1.67 15.93 22.50
CA SER A 475 -0.66 16.34 23.48
C SER A 475 0.53 17.03 22.81
N GLU A 476 1.10 18.04 23.46
CA GLU A 476 2.36 18.64 23.04
C GLU A 476 3.50 17.61 22.95
N VAL A 477 3.48 16.59 23.81
CA VAL A 477 4.48 15.49 23.79
C VAL A 477 4.47 14.79 22.43
N ALA A 478 3.27 14.49 21.90
CA ALA A 478 3.11 13.89 20.58
C ALA A 478 3.59 14.85 19.47
N GLY A 479 3.27 16.14 19.58
CA GLY A 479 3.73 17.15 18.62
C GLY A 479 5.25 17.29 18.55
N HIS A 480 5.94 17.28 19.69
CA HIS A 480 7.40 17.31 19.74
C HIS A 480 8.03 16.04 19.14
N ALA A 481 7.47 14.87 19.46
CA ALA A 481 7.94 13.60 18.91
C ALA A 481 7.73 13.52 17.38
N LEU A 482 6.56 13.95 16.91
CA LEU A 482 6.21 14.00 15.49
C LEU A 482 7.15 14.94 14.72
N ALA A 483 7.42 16.13 15.26
CA ALA A 483 8.35 17.08 14.65
C ALA A 483 9.77 16.50 14.56
N LYS A 484 10.26 15.82 15.61
CA LYS A 484 11.58 15.19 15.58
C LYS A 484 11.70 14.13 14.47
N VAL A 485 10.69 13.26 14.31
CA VAL A 485 10.68 12.27 13.23
C VAL A 485 10.57 12.95 11.86
N ALA A 486 9.77 14.02 11.75
CA ALA A 486 9.65 14.78 10.51
C ALA A 486 11.02 15.28 10.01
N ILE A 487 11.81 15.89 10.88
CA ILE A 487 13.13 16.41 10.53
C ILE A 487 14.11 15.28 10.21
N ARG A 488 14.15 14.25 11.06
CA ARG A 488 15.06 13.10 10.88
C ARG A 488 14.84 12.39 9.54
N ASP A 489 13.58 12.20 9.17
CA ASP A 489 13.18 11.42 7.99
C ASP A 489 12.62 12.32 6.88
N ALA A 490 13.07 13.57 6.80
CA ALA A 490 12.60 14.55 5.83
C ALA A 490 12.79 14.13 4.36
N GLY A 491 13.68 13.17 4.08
CA GLY A 491 13.88 12.57 2.76
C GLY A 491 12.99 11.36 2.45
N ASN A 492 12.33 10.77 3.45
CA ASN A 492 11.51 9.56 3.26
C ASN A 492 10.06 9.94 2.92
N PRO A 493 9.56 9.63 1.71
CA PRO A 493 8.24 10.07 1.26
C PRO A 493 7.09 9.51 2.11
N TYR A 494 7.23 8.29 2.63
CA TYR A 494 6.17 7.66 3.44
C TYR A 494 6.15 8.20 4.86
N VAL A 495 7.32 8.42 5.48
CA VAL A 495 7.37 9.04 6.81
C VAL A 495 6.86 10.48 6.78
N ARG A 496 7.25 11.27 5.75
CA ARG A 496 6.69 12.60 5.51
C ARG A 496 5.16 12.55 5.40
N ALA A 497 4.63 11.59 4.64
CA ALA A 497 3.19 11.43 4.50
C ALA A 497 2.52 11.15 5.84
N ALA A 498 3.07 10.23 6.64
CA ALA A 498 2.57 9.96 7.99
C ALA A 498 2.62 11.20 8.90
N THR A 499 3.69 11.98 8.84
CA THR A 499 3.85 13.23 9.59
C THR A 499 2.79 14.26 9.21
N PHE A 500 2.61 14.53 7.91
CA PHE A 500 1.67 15.56 7.45
C PHE A 500 0.21 15.12 7.51
N SER A 501 -0.07 13.82 7.40
CA SER A 501 -1.37 13.27 7.78
C SER A 501 -1.67 13.44 9.27
N SER A 502 -0.64 13.57 10.11
CA SER A 502 -0.74 13.74 11.57
C SER A 502 -0.57 15.19 12.03
N SER A 503 -0.46 16.15 11.11
CA SER A 503 -0.08 17.53 11.44
C SER A 503 -1.21 18.38 11.98
N GLU A 504 -2.47 17.95 11.94
CA GLU A 504 -3.60 18.84 12.23
C GLU A 504 -3.54 19.42 13.66
N SER A 505 -3.27 18.59 14.66
CA SER A 505 -3.13 19.05 16.05
C SER A 505 -1.71 19.54 16.41
N HIS A 506 -0.77 19.46 15.47
CA HIS A 506 0.67 19.64 15.72
C HIS A 506 1.36 20.57 14.73
N PHE A 507 0.58 21.30 13.94
CA PHE A 507 1.10 22.11 12.82
C PHE A 507 2.12 23.14 13.30
N ASP A 508 1.85 23.85 14.38
CA ASP A 508 2.73 24.93 14.85
C ASP A 508 4.10 24.39 15.25
N ARG A 509 4.13 23.23 15.92
CA ARG A 509 5.38 22.57 16.29
C ARG A 509 6.15 22.04 15.07
N LEU A 510 5.44 21.49 14.09
CA LEU A 510 6.03 21.05 12.82
C LEU A 510 6.56 22.23 12.02
N ALA A 511 5.83 23.34 11.97
CA ALA A 511 6.24 24.55 11.28
C ALA A 511 7.48 25.16 11.92
N GLN A 512 7.52 25.26 13.25
CA GLN A 512 8.69 25.71 13.98
C GLN A 512 9.92 24.84 13.67
N ALA A 513 9.78 23.51 13.76
CA ALA A 513 10.89 22.59 13.46
C ALA A 513 11.36 22.69 11.99
N ALA A 514 10.43 22.85 11.05
CA ALA A 514 10.75 23.04 9.64
C ALA A 514 11.58 24.32 9.38
N ILE A 515 11.28 25.42 10.09
CA ILE A 515 12.07 26.66 10.03
C ILE A 515 13.45 26.45 10.64
N GLU A 516 13.49 25.92 11.86
CA GLU A 516 14.72 25.74 12.64
C GLU A 516 15.75 24.89 11.89
N HIS A 517 15.29 23.92 11.10
CA HIS A 517 16.14 22.98 10.38
C HIS A 517 16.19 23.17 8.85
N GLY A 518 15.45 24.11 8.28
CA GLY A 518 15.48 24.38 6.84
C GLY A 518 14.87 23.28 5.95
N VAL A 519 14.07 22.36 6.49
CA VAL A 519 13.50 21.22 5.75
C VAL A 519 11.97 21.20 5.84
N LEU A 520 11.31 20.59 4.85
CA LEU A 520 9.83 20.44 4.81
C LEU A 520 9.02 21.74 4.74
N ILE A 521 9.68 22.88 4.51
CA ILE A 521 9.06 24.21 4.54
C ILE A 521 7.95 24.31 3.48
N ASP A 522 8.16 23.78 2.28
CA ASP A 522 7.17 23.80 1.21
C ASP A 522 5.86 23.10 1.59
N GLU A 523 5.93 21.94 2.26
CA GLU A 523 4.73 21.23 2.73
C GLU A 523 4.03 21.97 3.85
N VAL A 524 4.79 22.50 4.81
CA VAL A 524 4.24 23.32 5.90
C VAL A 524 3.52 24.54 5.34
N LEU A 525 4.11 25.24 4.37
CA LEU A 525 3.50 26.41 3.73
C LEU A 525 2.20 26.06 3.00
N LYS A 526 2.16 24.95 2.25
CA LYS A 526 0.96 24.47 1.56
C LYS A 526 -0.19 24.19 2.53
N LEU A 527 0.11 23.55 3.67
CA LEU A 527 -0.87 23.24 4.70
C LEU A 527 -1.25 24.46 5.55
N GLY A 528 -0.32 25.38 5.76
CA GLY A 528 -0.46 26.57 6.59
C GLY A 528 -1.37 27.65 6.00
N ALA A 529 -1.75 27.54 4.72
CA ALA A 529 -2.63 28.50 4.04
C ALA A 529 -3.96 28.75 4.79
N ARG A 530 -4.45 27.77 5.55
CA ARG A 530 -5.68 27.89 6.38
C ARG A 530 -5.40 28.31 7.83
N ARG A 531 -4.13 28.43 8.23
CA ARG A 531 -3.66 28.72 9.60
C ARG A 531 -2.89 30.03 9.64
N LYS A 532 -3.61 31.12 9.37
CA LYS A 532 -3.04 32.45 9.08
C LYS A 532 -2.03 32.93 10.12
N THR A 533 -2.33 32.84 11.42
CA THR A 533 -1.45 33.34 12.48
C THR A 533 -0.10 32.63 12.53
N SER A 534 -0.09 31.30 12.47
CA SER A 534 1.12 30.48 12.50
C SER A 534 1.93 30.62 11.21
N LEU A 535 1.23 30.77 10.08
CA LEU A 535 1.83 31.04 8.78
C LEU A 535 2.50 32.43 8.74
N ASP A 536 1.87 33.46 9.28
CA ASP A 536 2.43 34.82 9.34
C ASP A 536 3.71 34.84 10.17
N ALA A 537 3.74 34.14 11.31
CA ALA A 537 4.95 34.00 12.14
C ALA A 537 6.07 33.23 11.41
N LEU A 538 5.72 32.14 10.71
CA LEU A 538 6.63 31.35 9.88
C LEU A 538 7.25 32.20 8.75
N LEU A 539 6.42 32.93 8.01
CA LEU A 539 6.87 33.81 6.94
C LEU A 539 7.75 34.95 7.47
N ALA A 540 7.39 35.55 8.61
CA ALA A 540 8.21 36.57 9.25
C ALA A 540 9.57 36.05 9.70
N GLY A 541 9.67 34.77 10.11
CA GLY A 541 10.93 34.10 10.40
C GLY A 541 11.79 33.89 9.15
N LEU A 542 11.20 33.35 8.08
CA LEU A 542 11.90 33.11 6.81
C LEU A 542 12.40 34.40 6.14
N MET A 543 11.70 35.52 6.31
CA MET A 543 12.07 36.83 5.78
C MET A 543 13.17 37.54 6.60
N LYS A 544 13.69 36.94 7.67
CA LYS A 544 14.83 37.47 8.44
C LYS A 544 16.08 36.68 8.09
N PRO A 545 17.22 37.36 7.79
CA PRO A 545 18.48 36.65 7.58
C PRO A 545 18.93 35.99 8.89
N GLY A 546 19.59 34.83 8.76
CA GLY A 546 20.33 34.21 9.86
C GLY A 546 21.61 34.98 10.18
N LYS A 547 22.46 34.40 11.05
CA LYS A 547 23.72 35.01 11.48
C LYS A 547 24.66 35.32 10.31
N ASP A 548 24.68 34.45 9.31
CA ASP A 548 25.60 34.50 8.16
C ASP A 548 24.91 34.97 6.86
N GLY A 549 23.69 35.52 6.97
CA GLY A 549 22.88 35.96 5.82
C GLY A 549 21.69 35.05 5.55
N TYR A 550 21.21 35.05 4.30
CA TYR A 550 20.13 34.17 3.88
C TYR A 550 20.69 32.82 3.44
N GLU A 551 20.05 31.75 3.87
CA GLU A 551 20.35 30.39 3.39
C GLU A 551 19.57 30.06 2.10
N PRO A 552 20.08 29.16 1.24
CA PRO A 552 19.40 28.73 0.03
C PRO A 552 17.95 28.27 0.28
N GLU A 553 17.71 27.58 1.39
CA GLU A 553 16.42 27.03 1.80
C GLU A 553 15.41 28.14 2.09
N GLN A 554 15.84 29.27 2.67
CA GLN A 554 14.96 30.42 2.92
C GLN A 554 14.45 31.01 1.61
N PHE A 555 15.35 31.31 0.66
CA PHE A 555 14.97 31.87 -0.64
C PHE A 555 14.12 30.89 -1.46
N ARG A 556 14.47 29.60 -1.46
CA ARG A 556 13.70 28.56 -2.17
C ARG A 556 12.28 28.49 -1.65
N SER A 557 12.11 28.49 -0.33
CA SER A 557 10.80 28.42 0.33
C SER A 557 9.95 29.67 0.08
N LEU A 558 10.54 30.86 0.19
CA LEU A 558 9.85 32.12 -0.11
C LEU A 558 9.46 32.20 -1.59
N GLY A 559 10.31 31.73 -2.51
CA GLY A 559 10.01 31.63 -3.93
C GLY A 559 8.87 30.66 -4.22
N GLY A 560 8.87 29.49 -3.57
CA GLY A 560 7.79 28.51 -3.62
C GLY A 560 6.46 29.04 -3.10
N TRP A 561 6.48 29.77 -1.99
CA TRP A 561 5.33 30.48 -1.42
C TRP A 561 4.72 31.46 -2.41
N LEU A 562 5.56 32.32 -3.01
CA LEU A 562 5.14 33.37 -3.94
C LEU A 562 4.59 32.81 -5.26
N ASN A 563 4.89 31.57 -5.63
CA ASN A 563 4.27 30.91 -6.79
C ASN A 563 2.76 30.72 -6.60
N HIS A 564 2.32 30.52 -5.36
CA HIS A 564 0.91 30.32 -5.01
C HIS A 564 0.27 31.57 -4.41
N ASN A 565 1.10 32.51 -3.91
CA ASN A 565 0.67 33.75 -3.25
C ASN A 565 1.42 34.95 -3.84
N PRO A 566 0.98 35.48 -5.00
CA PRO A 566 1.75 36.49 -5.74
C PRO A 566 1.79 37.87 -5.08
N LYS A 567 1.02 38.10 -4.01
CA LYS A 567 1.02 39.38 -3.27
C LYS A 567 2.32 39.53 -2.47
N VAL A 568 3.03 40.63 -2.71
CA VAL A 568 4.32 40.92 -2.08
C VAL A 568 4.11 41.91 -0.92
N SER A 569 4.52 41.53 0.29
CA SER A 569 4.54 42.44 1.45
C SER A 569 5.75 43.37 1.43
N PRO A 570 5.73 44.51 2.16
CA PRO A 570 6.89 45.40 2.28
C PRO A 570 8.17 44.69 2.75
N GLU A 571 8.05 43.74 3.66
CA GLU A 571 9.15 42.90 4.13
C GLU A 571 9.69 42.02 3.01
N MET A 572 8.82 41.40 2.22
CA MET A 572 9.22 40.57 1.08
C MET A 572 9.94 41.38 0.01
N VAL A 573 9.57 42.66 -0.21
CA VAL A 573 10.32 43.55 -1.11
C VAL A 573 11.78 43.69 -0.67
N LYS A 574 12.04 43.80 0.64
CA LYS A 574 13.42 43.85 1.18
C LYS A 574 14.16 42.55 0.93
N VAL A 575 13.50 41.40 1.08
CA VAL A 575 14.09 40.09 0.78
C VAL A 575 14.43 39.98 -0.72
N MET A 576 13.53 40.40 -1.61
CA MET A 576 13.76 40.39 -3.06
C MET A 576 14.92 41.29 -3.46
N ALA A 577 15.07 42.46 -2.83
CA ALA A 577 16.24 43.31 -3.04
C ALA A 577 17.54 42.58 -2.66
N LYS A 578 17.56 41.89 -1.51
CA LYS A 578 18.72 41.09 -1.11
C LYS A 578 18.98 39.91 -2.05
N ALA A 579 17.94 39.26 -2.56
CA ALA A 579 18.08 38.20 -3.54
C ALA A 579 18.75 38.70 -4.83
N ARG A 580 18.43 39.92 -5.30
CA ARG A 580 19.12 40.53 -6.46
C ARG A 580 20.60 40.77 -6.20
N GLU A 581 20.96 41.22 -4.99
CA GLU A 581 22.37 41.36 -4.59
C GLU A 581 23.10 40.01 -4.65
N VAL A 582 22.48 38.96 -4.09
CA VAL A 582 23.04 37.59 -4.10
C VAL A 582 23.20 37.05 -5.52
N VAL A 583 22.23 37.28 -6.41
CA VAL A 583 22.33 36.84 -7.82
C VAL A 583 23.51 37.51 -8.53
N ALA A 584 23.79 38.78 -8.21
CA ALA A 584 24.87 39.56 -8.79
C ALA A 584 26.26 39.28 -8.15
N ASP A 585 26.31 38.61 -7.01
CA ASP A 585 27.54 38.29 -6.30
C ASP A 585 28.13 36.97 -6.80
N ASP A 586 29.20 37.06 -7.59
CA ASP A 586 29.90 35.88 -8.10
C ASP A 586 30.67 35.09 -7.03
N SER A 587 30.86 35.66 -5.83
CA SER A 587 31.46 34.96 -4.69
C SER A 587 30.45 34.13 -3.89
N ALA A 588 29.14 34.38 -4.07
CA ALA A 588 28.09 33.61 -3.42
C ALA A 588 28.03 32.16 -3.96
N SER A 589 27.67 31.22 -3.08
CA SER A 589 27.57 29.82 -3.47
C SER A 589 26.52 29.60 -4.57
N SER A 590 26.80 28.70 -5.51
CA SER A 590 25.88 28.41 -6.62
C SER A 590 24.48 27.95 -6.14
N PRO A 591 24.32 27.17 -5.05
CA PRO A 591 23.00 26.85 -4.50
C PRO A 591 22.23 28.07 -3.98
N LEU A 592 22.92 29.00 -3.32
CA LEU A 592 22.31 30.22 -2.80
C LEU A 592 21.88 31.15 -3.95
N ARG A 593 22.73 31.33 -4.96
CA ARG A 593 22.42 32.08 -6.18
C ARG A 593 21.22 31.47 -6.91
N ALA A 594 21.20 30.16 -7.11
CA ALA A 594 20.10 29.46 -7.76
C ALA A 594 18.78 29.62 -7.00
N ALA A 595 18.80 29.59 -5.67
CA ALA A 595 17.61 29.84 -4.84
C ALA A 595 17.14 31.30 -4.94
N ALA A 596 18.06 32.26 -4.91
CA ALA A 596 17.77 33.69 -5.02
C ALA A 596 17.08 34.05 -6.35
N VAL A 597 17.50 33.43 -7.46
CA VAL A 597 16.88 33.59 -8.79
C VAL A 597 15.37 33.38 -8.75
N GLY A 598 14.87 32.43 -7.94
CA GLY A 598 13.43 32.15 -7.82
C GLY A 598 12.59 33.31 -7.26
N LEU A 599 13.21 34.32 -6.67
CA LEU A 599 12.55 35.51 -6.11
C LEU A 599 12.50 36.70 -7.09
N LEU A 600 13.26 36.68 -8.18
CA LEU A 600 13.30 37.74 -9.19
C LEU A 600 12.07 37.74 -10.09
N ALA A 601 11.85 38.84 -10.82
CA ALA A 601 10.79 38.98 -11.83
C ALA A 601 9.38 38.71 -11.26
N ARG A 602 9.10 39.29 -10.08
CA ARG A 602 7.81 39.22 -9.38
C ARG A 602 7.20 40.60 -9.12
N GLN A 603 7.97 41.66 -9.35
CA GLN A 603 7.58 43.05 -9.15
C GLN A 603 7.49 43.75 -10.51
N PRO A 604 6.34 44.33 -10.90
CA PRO A 604 6.19 45.04 -12.17
C PRO A 604 7.28 46.12 -12.39
N GLU A 605 7.61 46.88 -11.35
CA GLU A 605 8.59 47.95 -11.35
C GLU A 605 10.03 47.49 -11.63
N ASN A 606 10.35 46.22 -11.36
CA ASN A 606 11.68 45.65 -11.55
C ASN A 606 11.74 44.60 -12.67
N LEU A 607 10.61 44.31 -13.32
CA LEU A 607 10.49 43.18 -14.24
C LEU A 607 11.49 43.23 -15.40
N ALA A 608 11.68 44.40 -16.02
CA ALA A 608 12.60 44.57 -17.13
C ALA A 608 14.07 44.37 -16.69
N ALA A 609 14.46 44.94 -15.55
CA ALA A 609 15.80 44.78 -15.00
C ALA A 609 16.08 43.34 -14.55
N ASP A 610 15.09 42.68 -13.94
CA ASP A 610 15.19 41.28 -13.52
C ASP A 610 15.29 40.35 -14.74
N LYS A 611 14.55 40.61 -15.83
CA LYS A 611 14.67 39.85 -17.09
C LYS A 611 16.09 39.93 -17.66
N HIS A 612 16.66 41.13 -17.77
CA HIS A 612 18.03 41.30 -18.26
C HIS A 612 19.03 40.51 -17.41
N ARG A 613 18.91 40.57 -16.08
CA ARG A 613 19.77 39.79 -15.16
C ARG A 613 19.61 38.28 -15.39
N LEU A 614 18.41 37.80 -15.64
CA LEU A 614 18.17 36.37 -15.89
C LEU A 614 18.78 35.93 -17.22
N ASP A 615 18.74 36.76 -18.25
CA ASP A 615 19.36 36.50 -19.55
C ASP A 615 20.90 36.43 -19.42
N ASP A 616 21.50 37.31 -18.62
CA ASP A 616 22.94 37.31 -18.32
C ASP A 616 23.42 36.01 -17.63
N LEU A 617 22.52 35.29 -16.96
CA LEU A 617 22.83 34.02 -16.32
C LEU A 617 22.88 32.85 -17.31
N LEU A 618 22.36 32.98 -18.53
CA LEU A 618 22.27 31.89 -19.52
C LEU A 618 23.58 31.65 -20.30
N THR A 619 24.73 32.05 -19.73
CA THR A 619 26.04 31.93 -20.39
C THR A 619 26.80 30.67 -19.95
N PRO A 620 27.75 30.15 -20.76
CA PRO A 620 28.50 28.94 -20.42
C PRO A 620 29.34 29.02 -19.14
N ARG A 621 29.64 30.22 -18.64
CA ARG A 621 30.47 30.46 -17.44
C ARG A 621 29.69 30.28 -16.13
N VAL A 622 28.36 30.30 -16.18
CA VAL A 622 27.50 30.18 -15.01
C VAL A 622 27.23 28.70 -14.70
N ALA A 623 27.20 28.35 -13.41
CA ALA A 623 26.92 26.99 -12.95
C ALA A 623 25.54 26.50 -13.44
N SER A 624 25.44 25.21 -13.78
CA SER A 624 24.23 24.62 -14.35
C SER A 624 22.99 24.83 -13.49
N GLU A 625 23.09 24.70 -12.17
CA GLU A 625 21.93 24.88 -11.28
C GLU A 625 21.36 26.31 -11.32
N VAL A 626 22.21 27.34 -11.44
CA VAL A 626 21.80 28.74 -11.55
C VAL A 626 21.14 28.99 -12.91
N LYS A 627 21.71 28.42 -13.99
CA LYS A 627 21.10 28.46 -15.34
C LYS A 627 19.71 27.84 -15.34
N LEU A 628 19.56 26.65 -14.77
CA LEU A 628 18.28 25.94 -14.72
C LEU A 628 17.23 26.74 -13.92
N ALA A 629 17.64 27.39 -12.83
CA ALA A 629 16.78 28.30 -12.07
C ALA A 629 16.37 29.53 -12.88
N ALA A 630 17.27 30.10 -13.69
CA ALA A 630 16.98 31.24 -14.57
C ALA A 630 15.98 30.86 -15.66
N VAL A 631 16.19 29.73 -16.34
CA VAL A 631 15.25 29.18 -17.34
C VAL A 631 13.86 28.99 -16.74
N GLN A 632 13.77 28.40 -15.54
CA GLN A 632 12.49 28.20 -14.86
C GLN A 632 11.81 29.51 -14.46
N THR A 633 12.59 30.52 -14.06
CA THR A 633 12.08 31.83 -13.68
C THR A 633 11.57 32.61 -14.88
N LEU A 634 12.31 32.60 -16.00
CA LEU A 634 11.88 33.20 -17.27
C LEU A 634 10.61 32.52 -17.82
N ALA A 635 10.53 31.19 -17.74
CA ALA A 635 9.34 30.43 -18.13
C ALA A 635 8.09 30.81 -17.30
N ARG A 636 8.27 31.10 -16.01
CA ARG A 636 7.19 31.59 -15.15
C ARG A 636 6.69 32.96 -15.58
N VAL A 637 7.59 33.86 -15.96
CA VAL A 637 7.23 35.20 -16.47
C VAL A 637 6.44 35.08 -17.77
N GLY A 638 6.81 34.11 -18.62
CA GLY A 638 5.98 33.68 -19.73
C GLY A 638 6.02 34.59 -20.95
N ASP A 639 7.20 35.12 -21.29
CA ASP A 639 7.43 36.05 -22.40
C ASP A 639 7.43 35.36 -23.77
N ASP A 640 6.94 36.04 -24.81
CA ASP A 640 6.87 35.50 -26.17
C ASP A 640 8.25 35.38 -26.85
N GLY A 641 9.23 36.19 -26.44
CA GLY A 641 10.62 36.13 -26.93
C GLY A 641 11.49 35.04 -26.27
N LEU A 642 10.98 34.38 -25.22
CA LEU A 642 11.74 33.37 -24.46
C LEU A 642 12.31 32.23 -25.33
N PRO A 643 11.57 31.67 -26.30
CA PRO A 643 12.12 30.60 -27.13
C PRO A 643 13.39 31.01 -27.88
N ASP A 644 13.41 32.21 -28.45
CA ASP A 644 14.57 32.69 -29.22
C ASP A 644 15.77 32.89 -28.31
N THR A 645 15.57 33.45 -27.11
CA THR A 645 16.63 33.60 -26.10
C THR A 645 17.21 32.25 -25.67
N LEU A 646 16.35 31.25 -25.38
CA LEU A 646 16.83 29.93 -24.97
C LEU A 646 17.54 29.20 -26.10
N LEU A 647 17.07 29.32 -27.34
CA LEU A 647 17.66 28.65 -28.51
C LEU A 647 18.99 29.30 -28.95
N MET A 648 19.18 30.60 -28.73
CA MET A 648 20.45 31.27 -29.04
C MET A 648 21.64 30.67 -28.28
N GLY A 649 21.42 30.21 -27.04
CA GLY A 649 22.42 29.55 -26.20
C GLY A 649 22.61 28.04 -26.46
N TRP A 650 21.83 27.45 -27.36
CA TRP A 650 21.68 25.99 -27.49
C TRP A 650 22.99 25.21 -27.63
N LEU A 651 23.92 25.72 -28.44
CA LEU A 651 25.21 25.06 -28.69
C LEU A 651 26.08 25.02 -27.43
N GLY A 652 25.91 25.96 -26.50
CA GLY A 652 26.66 26.06 -25.24
C GLY A 652 26.09 25.26 -24.07
N TYR A 653 24.90 24.66 -24.20
CA TYR A 653 24.26 23.91 -23.12
C TYR A 653 24.77 22.48 -22.97
N LEU A 654 24.87 22.03 -21.72
CA LEU A 654 25.11 20.63 -21.36
C LEU A 654 23.87 19.75 -21.64
N PRO A 655 24.01 18.42 -21.74
CA PRO A 655 22.87 17.54 -22.02
C PRO A 655 21.66 17.70 -21.07
N GLN A 656 21.91 17.83 -19.76
CA GLN A 656 20.86 18.04 -18.76
C GLN A 656 20.15 19.39 -18.94
N GLU A 657 20.89 20.43 -19.33
CA GLU A 657 20.36 21.77 -19.60
C GLU A 657 19.49 21.79 -20.85
N ARG A 658 19.93 21.13 -21.92
CA ARG A 658 19.14 20.95 -23.14
C ARG A 658 17.82 20.24 -22.87
N SER A 659 17.85 19.16 -22.08
CA SER A 659 16.63 18.43 -21.70
C SER A 659 15.65 19.36 -20.98
N ARG A 660 16.13 20.16 -20.01
CA ARG A 660 15.27 21.07 -19.27
C ARG A 660 14.75 22.22 -20.12
N VAL A 661 15.57 22.76 -21.02
CA VAL A 661 15.14 23.80 -21.98
C VAL A 661 14.05 23.25 -22.89
N LEU A 662 14.20 22.04 -23.43
CA LEU A 662 13.15 21.39 -24.22
C LEU A 662 11.88 21.17 -23.39
N ASP A 663 11.98 20.62 -22.18
CA ASP A 663 10.83 20.45 -21.29
C ASP A 663 10.10 21.77 -21.05
N THR A 664 10.82 22.89 -20.94
CA THR A 664 10.25 24.23 -20.82
C THR A 664 9.56 24.69 -22.10
N LEU A 665 10.23 24.60 -23.26
CA LEU A 665 9.66 25.04 -24.54
C LEU A 665 8.43 24.23 -24.93
N LEU A 666 8.32 22.98 -24.49
CA LEU A 666 7.19 22.10 -24.76
C LEU A 666 5.97 22.36 -23.86
N GLN A 667 6.08 23.21 -22.83
CA GLN A 667 4.98 23.51 -21.91
C GLN A 667 3.87 24.39 -22.53
N ARG A 668 4.17 25.14 -23.60
CA ARG A 668 3.21 26.04 -24.25
C ARG A 668 3.20 25.83 -25.76
N LYS A 669 2.00 25.87 -26.35
CA LYS A 669 1.81 25.58 -27.78
C LYS A 669 2.58 26.57 -28.66
N GLU A 670 2.65 27.83 -28.26
CA GLU A 670 3.35 28.91 -28.94
C GLU A 670 4.86 28.66 -28.97
N TRP A 671 5.45 28.31 -27.82
CA TRP A 671 6.87 28.02 -27.68
C TRP A 671 7.27 26.73 -28.41
N THR A 672 6.43 25.70 -28.34
CA THR A 672 6.62 24.45 -29.10
C THR A 672 6.75 24.74 -30.60
N ARG A 673 5.93 25.65 -31.15
CA ARG A 673 5.99 26.01 -32.57
C ARG A 673 7.31 26.70 -32.94
N THR A 674 7.82 27.58 -32.09
CA THR A 674 9.12 28.24 -32.33
C THR A 674 10.26 27.24 -32.23
N CYS A 675 10.24 26.36 -31.24
CA CYS A 675 11.22 25.28 -31.10
C CYS A 675 11.24 24.36 -32.33
N LEU A 676 10.07 23.91 -32.81
CA LEU A 676 9.96 23.06 -34.00
C LEU A 676 10.37 23.76 -35.32
N LYS A 677 10.40 25.10 -35.37
CA LYS A 677 10.89 25.84 -36.53
C LYS A 677 12.42 25.98 -36.55
N ALA A 678 13.05 25.83 -35.38
CA ALA A 678 14.50 25.95 -35.22
C ALA A 678 15.24 24.61 -35.35
N ILE A 679 14.50 23.50 -35.40
CA ILE A 679 14.96 22.14 -35.73
C ILE A 679 14.63 21.89 -37.20
#